data_AF-A0A970QEU8-F1
#
_entry.id   AF-A0A970QEU8-F1
#
_cell.length_a   1.000
_cell.length_b   1.000
_cell.length_c   1.000
_cell.angle_alpha   90.00
_cell.angle_beta   90.00
_cell.angle_gamma   90.00
#
_symmetry.space_group_name_H-M   'P 1'
#
loop_
_entity.id
_entity.type
_entity.pdbx_description
1 polymer ?
#
loop_
_entity_poly.entity_id
_entity_poly.type
_entity_poly.pdbx_seq_one_letter_code
_entity_poly.pdbx_strand_id
1 'polypeptide(L)'
;CVGGRSKVANLYLREVDGQVRRLTNDQDHNWCPTVLNNGRILYLRWEYADIAHAFYRLLFHCGPDGSAQMEYYGSNSFWPASLFYARPIPNHPTKVVAVAGGHHDAPRQGELLILDPALGRHEAEGVVRRIPDDGKEVKPVILDGLVSAIWPRFLHPWPLNEHYFLVSCKPSIDALWGIYLVDVFNNFVLIHEEADWAFLEPVPWREIPRQPVVPDKVDFNGTEARVMLTDVYQGPGLAGVPRGTVKALRLIGYTYTFHELGCEPDRVGLDGPWDVKRIIGTVPVDEDGSAHFTVPAHTPIALQPLDEDGKAVALMRSWLTAMPGETLSCTGCHEAQNTLGDYDGIRQAFQREPSTIRPWYGAARGFSFDREVQPVLDAYCIRCHDGKDFEDGTVNFDLTARSTKKIPSAFQMYFSPSYMALRPWVNAPTLESDAHMLTPRDFHADTSTLVQLLRDDHYGVQLSDEAWDRIITWIDLNAPFHGTWQEVAEAGQNATKIAAAKHGAQRRRELHHRYAGMDVDEEEIPPTAEIAAPEDLADRLHCVPRDFAEDTERALKDTAKETLIERVNLAEGVDLELVFVDAGEFQMGADRGYTNEGPALSVSIEEPFLMGKFEITNEQYRCFDPGHDSGLETGEAYQFGDDERGHTLNRPEQPVVRVSWEQAMRFCEWLTAHTGRSFRLPTEEEWEYTCRAGTTTPLWYGTLDSEFSTSANFSDATHHTVYYPHVPTAIPPWRPADTRFDDTWRVSAAVGSFRPNPWGFHDMHGNVAEWTASSYGSDQAKVVRGGSWRDCPKRGRSAFRNHFDASQCVHDVGFRVVCAP
;
A
#
# COMPACT_ATOMS: atom_id res chain seq x y z
N CYS A 1 4.02 18.41 -4.46
CA CYS A 1 5.05 19.04 -3.61
C CYS A 1 5.37 20.51 -3.95
N VAL A 2 5.89 20.86 -5.14
CA VAL A 2 6.27 22.28 -5.46
C VAL A 2 5.23 23.09 -6.27
N GLY A 3 3.99 22.61 -6.31
CA GLY A 3 2.88 23.29 -7.00
C GLY A 3 3.09 23.50 -8.51
N GLY A 4 3.89 22.64 -9.16
CA GLY A 4 4.13 22.68 -10.60
C GLY A 4 5.07 23.77 -11.12
N ARG A 5 5.60 24.65 -10.23
CA ARG A 5 6.36 25.84 -10.65
C ARG A 5 7.83 25.57 -10.96
N SER A 6 8.42 24.59 -10.31
CA SER A 6 9.84 24.26 -10.49
C SER A 6 10.06 23.37 -11.70
N LYS A 7 11.17 23.59 -12.40
CA LYS A 7 11.59 22.71 -13.50
C LYS A 7 12.33 21.50 -12.91
N VAL A 8 11.93 20.32 -13.36
CA VAL A 8 12.64 19.05 -13.09
C VAL A 8 13.40 18.61 -14.34
N ALA A 9 14.42 17.78 -14.15
CA ALA A 9 15.23 17.24 -15.24
C ALA A 9 15.57 15.77 -15.01
N ASN A 10 15.65 15.05 -16.11
CA ASN A 10 16.19 13.69 -16.16
C ASN A 10 17.67 13.74 -16.57
N LEU A 11 18.33 12.58 -16.58
CA LEU A 11 19.71 12.49 -17.00
C LEU A 11 19.82 12.44 -18.52
N TYR A 12 20.78 13.19 -19.05
CA TYR A 12 21.13 13.21 -20.46
C TYR A 12 22.63 13.04 -20.62
N LEU A 13 23.03 12.26 -21.62
CA LEU A 13 24.41 12.16 -22.07
C LEU A 13 24.59 13.04 -23.30
N ARG A 14 25.63 13.88 -23.28
CA ARG A 14 26.05 14.66 -24.45
C ARG A 14 27.38 14.12 -24.96
N GLU A 15 27.34 13.57 -26.16
CA GLU A 15 28.50 13.05 -26.86
C GLU A 15 29.44 14.18 -27.32
N VAL A 16 30.68 13.81 -27.65
CA VAL A 16 31.72 14.76 -28.11
C VAL A 16 31.32 15.43 -29.43
N ASP A 17 30.61 14.71 -30.30
CA ASP A 17 30.08 15.24 -31.56
C ASP A 17 28.85 16.15 -31.38
N GLY A 18 28.33 16.26 -30.15
CA GLY A 18 27.18 17.07 -29.80
C GLY A 18 25.84 16.34 -29.81
N GLN A 19 25.79 15.05 -30.14
CA GLN A 19 24.58 14.24 -29.99
C GLN A 19 24.15 14.19 -28.52
N VAL A 20 22.85 14.27 -28.26
CA VAL A 20 22.28 14.22 -26.91
C VAL A 20 21.34 13.02 -26.80
N ARG A 21 21.54 12.20 -25.78
CA ARG A 21 20.72 11.01 -25.47
C ARG A 21 20.08 11.18 -24.10
N ARG A 22 18.81 10.82 -23.95
CA ARG A 22 18.15 10.74 -22.64
C ARG A 22 18.47 9.39 -22.01
N LEU A 23 18.97 9.39 -20.77
CA LEU A 23 19.33 8.16 -20.04
C LEU A 23 18.19 7.66 -19.15
N THR A 24 17.39 8.55 -18.58
CA THR A 24 16.33 8.20 -17.61
C THR A 24 14.98 8.79 -17.99
N ASN A 25 13.90 8.09 -17.63
CA ASN A 25 12.52 8.42 -17.99
C ASN A 25 11.62 8.59 -16.75
N ASP A 26 12.23 9.00 -15.64
CA ASP A 26 11.57 9.10 -14.35
C ASP A 26 10.55 10.25 -14.27
N GLN A 27 9.66 10.12 -13.29
CA GLN A 27 8.65 11.10 -12.88
C GLN A 27 9.20 12.47 -12.55
N ASP A 28 10.12 12.45 -11.60
CA ASP A 28 10.63 13.63 -10.95
C ASP A 28 12.10 13.81 -11.32
N HIS A 29 12.81 14.57 -10.50
CA HIS A 29 14.16 14.98 -10.78
C HIS A 29 15.15 13.82 -10.56
N ASN A 30 16.10 13.69 -11.46
CA ASN A 30 17.33 12.96 -11.20
C ASN A 30 18.50 13.92 -10.95
N TRP A 31 19.20 13.76 -9.83
CA TRP A 31 20.25 14.68 -9.39
C TRP A 31 21.63 14.06 -9.33
N CYS A 32 22.62 14.97 -9.31
CA CYS A 32 24.00 14.69 -8.90
C CYS A 32 24.62 13.44 -9.53
N PRO A 33 24.58 13.26 -10.87
CA PRO A 33 25.18 12.09 -11.49
C PRO A 33 26.70 12.06 -11.25
N THR A 34 27.22 10.87 -10.96
CA THR A 34 28.66 10.61 -10.80
C THR A 34 29.02 9.23 -11.32
N VAL A 35 30.28 9.02 -11.69
CA VAL A 35 30.74 7.73 -12.23
C VAL A 35 31.27 6.87 -11.09
N LEU A 36 30.68 5.70 -10.88
CA LEU A 36 31.13 4.67 -9.94
C LEU A 36 32.47 4.07 -10.40
N ASN A 37 33.18 3.43 -9.47
CA ASN A 37 34.48 2.79 -9.76
C ASN A 37 34.39 1.68 -10.83
N ASN A 38 33.21 1.12 -11.06
CA ASN A 38 32.95 0.11 -12.09
C ASN A 38 32.50 0.70 -13.44
N GLY A 39 32.49 2.03 -13.58
CA GLY A 39 32.09 2.72 -14.82
C GLY A 39 30.58 2.96 -14.98
N ARG A 40 29.74 2.51 -14.04
CA ARG A 40 28.29 2.83 -14.02
C ARG A 40 28.04 4.25 -13.51
N ILE A 41 26.88 4.81 -13.81
CA ILE A 41 26.46 6.14 -13.35
C ILE A 41 25.61 5.98 -12.09
N LEU A 42 26.05 6.56 -10.97
CA LEU A 42 25.27 6.74 -9.75
C LEU A 42 24.57 8.09 -9.80
N TYR A 43 23.32 8.15 -9.35
CA TYR A 43 22.53 9.37 -9.29
C TYR A 43 21.50 9.27 -8.17
N LEU A 44 20.90 10.41 -7.80
CA LEU A 44 19.73 10.42 -6.94
C LEU A 44 18.47 10.39 -7.81
N ARG A 45 17.50 9.52 -7.48
CA ARG A 45 16.15 9.51 -8.04
C ARG A 45 15.15 10.02 -7.00
N TRP A 46 14.33 10.97 -7.42
CA TRP A 46 13.17 11.43 -6.66
C TRP A 46 11.93 10.67 -7.15
N GLU A 47 11.08 10.18 -6.24
CA GLU A 47 9.99 9.25 -6.55
C GLU A 47 8.74 9.41 -5.68
N TYR A 48 7.54 9.39 -6.29
CA TYR A 48 6.21 9.56 -5.67
C TYR A 48 5.10 8.61 -6.14
N ALA A 49 5.42 7.34 -6.39
CA ALA A 49 4.42 6.37 -6.82
C ALA A 49 3.67 5.73 -5.63
N ASP A 50 2.58 6.36 -5.15
CA ASP A 50 1.72 5.85 -4.07
C ASP A 50 2.47 5.56 -2.73
N ILE A 51 3.44 6.41 -2.40
CA ILE A 51 4.31 6.31 -1.22
C ILE A 51 4.48 7.70 -0.57
N ALA A 52 4.80 7.70 0.73
CA ALA A 52 5.02 8.92 1.51
C ALA A 52 6.02 9.89 0.84
N HIS A 53 5.59 11.13 0.59
CA HIS A 53 6.32 12.02 -0.31
C HIS A 53 7.55 12.71 0.33
N ALA A 54 7.69 12.69 1.65
CA ALA A 54 8.78 13.39 2.32
C ALA A 54 10.10 12.61 2.35
N PHE A 55 10.13 11.34 1.95
CA PHE A 55 11.27 10.46 2.26
C PHE A 55 11.95 9.78 1.05
N TYR A 56 11.53 10.09 -0.18
CA TYR A 56 11.97 9.34 -1.37
C TYR A 56 12.86 10.14 -2.32
N ARG A 57 14.08 10.43 -1.86
CA ARG A 57 15.18 10.95 -2.68
C ARG A 57 16.40 10.03 -2.54
N LEU A 58 16.31 8.91 -3.25
CA LEU A 58 17.10 7.70 -3.06
C LEU A 58 18.26 7.62 -4.05
N LEU A 59 19.25 6.77 -3.79
CA LEU A 59 20.34 6.53 -4.74
C LEU A 59 19.96 5.42 -5.72
N PHE A 60 20.21 5.66 -6.99
CA PHE A 60 20.02 4.75 -8.12
C PHE A 60 21.29 4.68 -8.96
N HIS A 61 21.41 3.65 -9.79
CA HIS A 61 22.49 3.58 -10.76
C HIS A 61 22.10 2.89 -12.06
N CYS A 62 22.80 3.24 -13.14
CA CYS A 62 22.58 2.72 -14.48
C CYS A 62 23.89 2.55 -15.25
N GLY A 63 23.85 1.88 -16.40
CA GLY A 63 24.93 1.91 -17.38
C GLY A 63 25.10 3.30 -17.99
N PRO A 64 26.27 3.63 -18.57
CA PRO A 64 26.48 4.90 -19.27
C PRO A 64 25.50 5.15 -20.42
N ASP A 65 24.93 4.08 -20.97
CA ASP A 65 23.93 4.08 -22.04
C ASP A 65 22.48 4.15 -21.52
N GLY A 66 22.28 4.23 -20.19
CA GLY A 66 20.97 4.26 -19.54
C GLY A 66 20.37 2.89 -19.23
N SER A 67 21.03 1.79 -19.62
CA SER A 67 20.56 0.42 -19.34
C SER A 67 20.74 0.04 -17.87
N ALA A 68 20.09 -1.04 -17.45
CA ALA A 68 20.20 -1.63 -16.10
C ALA A 68 19.96 -0.59 -14.99
N GLN A 69 18.88 0.18 -15.10
CA GLN A 69 18.49 1.11 -14.04
C GLN A 69 17.99 0.31 -12.85
N MET A 70 18.58 0.55 -11.68
CA MET A 70 18.25 -0.17 -10.45
C MET A 70 18.59 0.68 -9.24
N GLU A 71 17.96 0.39 -8.11
CA GLU A 71 18.22 1.08 -6.86
C GLU A 71 19.67 0.83 -6.40
N TYR A 72 20.27 1.81 -5.75
CA TYR A 72 21.58 1.65 -5.14
C TYR A 72 21.45 1.59 -3.62
N TYR A 73 20.66 2.49 -3.03
CA TYR A 73 20.44 2.55 -1.59
C TYR A 73 19.13 3.29 -1.24
N GLY A 74 18.38 2.78 -0.26
CA GLY A 74 17.25 3.45 0.38
C GLY A 74 15.86 3.12 -0.19
N SER A 75 15.74 2.18 -1.14
CA SER A 75 14.41 1.74 -1.60
C SER A 75 13.64 1.05 -0.46
N ASN A 76 12.33 1.28 -0.39
CA ASN A 76 11.46 0.84 0.70
C ASN A 76 11.97 1.28 2.09
N SER A 77 12.47 2.51 2.22
CA SER A 77 13.00 3.06 3.47
C SER A 77 12.48 4.48 3.69
N PHE A 78 12.26 4.85 4.94
CA PHE A 78 12.03 6.24 5.32
C PHE A 78 13.34 6.99 5.56
N TRP A 79 14.37 6.30 6.08
CA TRP A 79 15.67 6.90 6.33
C TRP A 79 16.74 6.36 5.38
N PRO A 80 17.66 7.22 4.92
CA PRO A 80 17.63 8.68 5.03
C PRO A 80 16.57 9.28 4.09
N ALA A 81 15.89 10.35 4.54
CA ALA A 81 14.85 11.03 3.76
C ALA A 81 15.35 11.55 2.40
N SER A 82 16.63 11.92 2.33
CA SER A 82 17.30 12.35 1.10
C SER A 82 18.81 12.11 1.15
N LEU A 83 19.40 11.68 0.02
CA LEU A 83 20.84 11.49 -0.14
C LEU A 83 21.46 12.37 -1.23
N PHE A 84 22.20 13.40 -0.85
CA PHE A 84 22.80 14.33 -1.80
C PHE A 84 24.29 14.06 -2.04
N TYR A 85 24.75 14.44 -3.23
CA TYR A 85 26.18 14.53 -3.58
C TYR A 85 26.98 13.24 -3.34
N ALA A 86 26.34 12.09 -3.49
CA ALA A 86 26.99 10.80 -3.30
C ALA A 86 28.20 10.66 -4.26
N ARG A 87 29.32 10.14 -3.75
CA ARG A 87 30.53 9.84 -4.54
C ARG A 87 31.15 8.51 -4.14
N PRO A 88 31.67 7.73 -5.11
CA PRO A 88 32.35 6.48 -4.79
C PRO A 88 33.62 6.73 -3.99
N ILE A 89 33.85 5.90 -2.97
CA ILE A 89 35.14 5.82 -2.28
C ILE A 89 36.15 5.19 -3.24
N PRO A 90 37.31 5.84 -3.51
CA PRO A 90 38.29 5.31 -4.44
C PRO A 90 38.72 3.87 -4.10
N ASN A 91 38.84 3.01 -5.11
CA ASN A 91 39.27 1.61 -4.99
C ASN A 91 38.36 0.68 -4.17
N HIS A 92 37.13 1.09 -3.83
CA HIS A 92 36.13 0.21 -3.21
C HIS A 92 35.06 -0.23 -4.23
N PRO A 93 34.57 -1.48 -4.22
CA PRO A 93 33.56 -1.92 -5.19
C PRO A 93 32.21 -1.19 -5.05
N THR A 94 31.80 -0.89 -3.82
CA THR A 94 30.42 -0.46 -3.50
C THR A 94 30.31 0.71 -2.53
N LYS A 95 31.40 1.20 -1.93
CA LYS A 95 31.26 2.24 -0.89
C LYS A 95 31.08 3.60 -1.52
N VAL A 96 30.19 4.39 -0.94
CA VAL A 96 29.99 5.80 -1.28
C VAL A 96 30.04 6.66 -0.02
N VAL A 97 30.47 7.90 -0.19
CA VAL A 97 30.22 8.97 0.78
C VAL A 97 29.06 9.81 0.27
N ALA A 98 28.11 10.18 1.12
CA ALA A 98 26.94 10.96 0.76
C ALA A 98 26.54 11.92 1.89
N VAL A 99 25.74 12.92 1.56
CA VAL A 99 25.14 13.84 2.53
C VAL A 99 23.69 13.45 2.77
N ALA A 100 23.36 12.99 3.97
CA ALA A 100 21.98 12.71 4.37
C ALA A 100 21.30 13.98 4.89
N GLY A 101 20.11 14.27 4.38
CA GLY A 101 19.31 15.43 4.79
C GLY A 101 17.81 15.16 4.68
N GLY A 102 17.01 16.13 5.09
CA GLY A 102 15.56 16.09 4.97
C GLY A 102 15.01 16.55 3.62
N HIS A 103 13.72 16.32 3.39
CA HIS A 103 13.03 16.80 2.19
C HIS A 103 12.75 18.30 2.27
N HIS A 104 12.19 18.78 3.39
CA HIS A 104 11.90 20.21 3.67
C HIS A 104 12.97 20.89 4.53
N ASP A 105 14.04 20.18 4.88
CA ASP A 105 15.20 20.75 5.56
C ASP A 105 15.95 21.81 4.73
N ALA A 106 16.93 22.45 5.36
CA ALA A 106 17.81 23.38 4.69
C ALA A 106 18.44 22.71 3.43
N PRO A 107 18.32 23.31 2.23
CA PRO A 107 18.48 22.56 1.00
C PRO A 107 19.84 21.85 0.85
N ARG A 108 19.79 20.52 0.66
CA ARG A 108 20.89 19.63 0.22
C ARG A 108 22.10 19.55 1.14
N GLN A 109 22.04 20.14 2.33
CA GLN A 109 23.07 20.05 3.37
C GLN A 109 22.61 19.09 4.47
N GLY A 110 23.55 18.49 5.20
CA GLY A 110 23.19 17.58 6.29
C GLY A 110 24.37 16.79 6.84
N GLU A 111 24.10 15.57 7.32
CA GLU A 111 25.11 14.67 7.92
C GLU A 111 25.97 14.02 6.84
N LEU A 112 27.25 13.79 7.14
CA LEU A 112 28.15 13.06 6.25
C LEU A 112 28.13 11.58 6.59
N LEU A 113 27.72 10.75 5.64
CA LEU A 113 27.62 9.30 5.80
C LEU A 113 28.55 8.57 4.83
N ILE A 114 29.15 7.48 5.30
CA ILE A 114 29.76 6.44 4.47
C ILE A 114 28.79 5.27 4.42
N LEU A 115 28.38 4.89 3.22
CA LEU A 115 27.42 3.82 2.96
C LEU A 115 28.08 2.70 2.15
N ASP A 116 27.68 1.46 2.43
CA ASP A 116 28.06 0.27 1.67
C ASP A 116 26.83 -0.62 1.39
N PRO A 117 26.26 -0.57 0.18
CA PRO A 117 25.17 -1.46 -0.26
C PRO A 117 25.48 -2.95 -0.20
N ALA A 118 26.74 -3.36 0.00
CA ALA A 118 27.10 -4.75 0.24
C ALA A 118 26.76 -5.23 1.66
N LEU A 119 26.63 -4.31 2.62
CA LEU A 119 26.24 -4.62 4.00
C LEU A 119 24.72 -4.61 4.19
N GLY A 120 24.03 -3.73 3.47
CA GLY A 120 22.58 -3.59 3.50
C GLY A 120 22.15 -2.39 2.67
N ARG A 121 20.87 -2.34 2.31
CA ARG A 121 20.33 -1.29 1.41
C ARG A 121 19.11 -0.59 1.96
N HIS A 122 18.56 -1.11 3.05
CA HIS A 122 17.37 -0.57 3.70
C HIS A 122 17.78 0.19 4.95
N GLU A 123 17.12 1.31 5.18
CA GLU A 123 17.28 2.13 6.38
C GLU A 123 18.77 2.37 6.71
N ALA A 124 19.21 1.99 7.91
CA ALA A 124 20.58 2.16 8.38
C ALA A 124 21.50 0.93 8.14
N GLU A 125 21.02 -0.15 7.55
CA GLU A 125 21.74 -1.43 7.46
C GLU A 125 23.10 -1.31 6.76
N GLY A 126 23.20 -0.48 5.71
CA GLY A 126 24.45 -0.28 4.99
C GLY A 126 25.28 0.91 5.48
N VAL A 127 24.95 1.50 6.63
CA VAL A 127 25.74 2.60 7.18
C VAL A 127 27.04 2.05 7.76
N VAL A 128 28.16 2.45 7.15
CA VAL A 128 29.49 2.11 7.65
C VAL A 128 29.90 3.07 8.76
N ARG A 129 29.62 4.37 8.56
CA ARG A 129 30.03 5.43 9.49
C ARG A 129 29.25 6.72 9.24
N ARG A 130 28.87 7.39 10.32
CA ARG A 130 28.51 8.82 10.32
C ARG A 130 29.73 9.65 10.74
N ILE A 131 29.94 10.81 10.12
CA ILE A 131 31.02 11.75 10.45
C ILE A 131 30.40 13.08 10.92
N PRO A 132 30.76 13.60 12.12
CA PRO A 132 31.63 12.96 13.12
C PRO A 132 30.99 11.72 13.75
N ASP A 133 31.81 10.74 14.09
CA ASP A 133 31.41 9.52 14.78
C ASP A 133 31.33 9.78 16.29
N ASP A 134 30.13 9.64 16.86
CA ASP A 134 29.91 9.75 18.30
C ASP A 134 30.00 8.40 19.03
N GLY A 135 30.46 7.34 18.34
CA GLY A 135 30.59 5.98 18.85
C GLY A 135 29.26 5.26 19.00
N LYS A 136 28.16 5.86 18.51
CA LYS A 136 26.83 5.28 18.59
C LYS A 136 26.45 4.66 17.26
N GLU A 137 25.69 3.58 17.36
CA GLU A 137 25.00 3.01 16.21
C GLU A 137 24.06 4.05 15.60
N VAL A 138 24.07 4.14 14.27
CA VAL A 138 23.18 5.03 13.52
C VAL A 138 21.81 4.37 13.46
N LYS A 139 20.84 4.99 14.11
CA LYS A 139 19.44 4.54 14.07
C LYS A 139 18.68 5.27 12.98
N PRO A 140 17.79 4.60 12.23
CA PRO A 140 16.92 5.26 11.26
C PRO A 140 15.90 6.12 12.02
N VAL A 141 16.09 7.44 11.97
CA VAL A 141 15.15 8.40 12.56
C VAL A 141 14.27 8.94 11.45
N ILE A 142 13.00 8.58 11.48
CA ILE A 142 12.00 9.02 10.51
C ILE A 142 11.57 10.44 10.89
N LEU A 143 12.21 11.43 10.26
CA LEU A 143 11.92 12.83 10.48
C LEU A 143 12.35 13.66 9.26
N ASP A 144 11.43 14.38 8.65
CA ASP A 144 11.71 15.23 7.49
C ASP A 144 12.58 16.46 7.86
N GLY A 145 12.51 16.92 9.12
CA GLY A 145 13.32 18.01 9.66
C GLY A 145 14.59 17.57 10.39
N LEU A 146 15.10 16.35 10.15
CA LEU A 146 16.16 15.74 10.95
C LEU A 146 17.40 16.63 11.11
N VAL A 147 17.82 17.32 10.04
CA VAL A 147 19.08 18.07 10.06
C VAL A 147 18.93 19.52 10.53
N SER A 148 17.71 19.99 10.77
CA SER A 148 17.43 21.35 11.22
C SER A 148 18.05 21.71 12.58
N ALA A 149 18.25 20.73 13.47
CA ALA A 149 18.80 20.93 14.81
C ALA A 149 20.26 20.46 14.98
N ILE A 150 20.88 19.88 13.95
CA ILE A 150 22.20 19.24 14.07
C ILE A 150 23.31 20.02 13.37
N TRP A 151 24.51 19.89 13.94
CA TRP A 151 25.77 20.44 13.46
C TRP A 151 26.90 19.45 13.77
N PRO A 152 27.99 19.38 12.98
CA PRO A 152 28.27 20.17 11.78
C PRO A 152 27.39 19.78 10.58
N ARG A 153 27.33 20.64 9.56
CA ARG A 153 26.63 20.36 8.29
C ARG A 153 27.59 20.32 7.12
N PHE A 154 27.36 19.38 6.21
CA PHE A 154 28.25 19.10 5.10
C PHE A 154 27.57 19.30 3.75
N LEU A 155 28.41 19.59 2.76
CA LEU A 155 28.06 19.73 1.34
C LEU A 155 29.21 19.20 0.47
N HIS A 156 28.85 18.68 -0.70
CA HIS A 156 29.76 18.28 -1.79
C HIS A 156 31.02 17.52 -1.33
N PRO A 157 30.89 16.37 -0.64
CA PRO A 157 32.04 15.61 -0.23
C PRO A 157 32.82 15.10 -1.43
N TRP A 158 34.15 15.11 -1.31
CA TRP A 158 35.09 14.57 -2.28
C TRP A 158 36.06 13.59 -1.57
N PRO A 159 35.89 12.28 -1.76
CA PRO A 159 36.76 11.30 -1.12
C PRO A 159 38.15 11.29 -1.77
N LEU A 160 39.19 11.46 -0.96
CA LEU A 160 40.58 11.33 -1.39
C LEU A 160 41.03 9.86 -1.37
N ASN A 161 40.57 9.12 -0.36
CA ASN A 161 40.67 7.68 -0.15
C ASN A 161 39.55 7.23 0.83
N GLU A 162 39.66 6.05 1.45
CA GLU A 162 38.68 5.53 2.42
C GLU A 162 38.65 6.24 3.78
N HIS A 163 39.66 7.08 4.08
CA HIS A 163 39.81 7.73 5.38
C HIS A 163 39.60 9.24 5.33
N TYR A 164 39.94 9.91 4.22
CA TYR A 164 40.01 11.38 4.12
C TYR A 164 39.10 11.95 3.03
N PHE A 165 38.41 13.05 3.36
CA PHE A 165 37.42 13.70 2.52
C PHE A 165 37.64 15.22 2.51
N LEU A 166 37.67 15.82 1.32
CA LEU A 166 37.48 17.27 1.20
C LEU A 166 35.99 17.56 1.19
N VAL A 167 35.53 18.47 2.03
CA VAL A 167 34.11 18.80 2.17
C VAL A 167 33.94 20.31 2.27
N SER A 168 32.80 20.81 1.80
CA SER A 168 32.28 22.08 2.29
C SER A 168 31.61 21.79 3.63
N CYS A 169 32.04 22.47 4.69
CA CYS A 169 31.52 22.24 6.04
C CYS A 169 31.19 23.57 6.70
N LYS A 170 30.06 23.57 7.41
CA LYS A 170 29.69 24.60 8.35
C LYS A 170 29.65 23.98 9.75
N PRO A 171 30.67 24.22 10.59
CA PRO A 171 30.80 23.53 11.88
C PRO A 171 29.72 23.83 12.92
N SER A 172 29.13 25.03 12.88
CA SER A 172 28.08 25.48 13.80
C SER A 172 27.16 26.49 13.12
N ILE A 173 26.04 26.83 13.76
CA ILE A 173 25.05 27.77 13.21
C ILE A 173 25.63 29.15 12.85
N ASP A 174 26.60 29.63 13.63
CA ASP A 174 27.23 30.95 13.45
C ASP A 174 28.52 30.90 12.63
N ALA A 175 28.99 29.70 12.28
CA ALA A 175 30.20 29.55 11.47
C ALA A 175 29.98 29.90 10.00
N LEU A 176 31.07 30.23 9.30
CA LEU A 176 31.11 30.39 7.86
C LEU A 176 31.08 29.02 7.16
N TRP A 177 30.71 29.02 5.88
CA TRP A 177 30.93 27.88 4.99
C TRP A 177 32.38 27.89 4.51
N GLY A 178 33.15 26.91 4.96
CA GLY A 178 34.56 26.75 4.58
C GLY A 178 34.85 25.39 3.96
N ILE A 179 36.03 25.27 3.36
CA ILE A 179 36.58 24.00 2.89
C ILE A 179 37.35 23.35 4.03
N TYR A 180 37.00 22.12 4.35
CA TYR A 180 37.63 21.32 5.39
C TYR A 180 38.15 20.00 4.82
N LEU A 181 39.28 19.54 5.34
CA LEU A 181 39.69 18.14 5.27
C LEU A 181 39.16 17.45 6.52
N VAL A 182 38.23 16.52 6.32
CA VAL A 182 37.65 15.71 7.40
C VAL A 182 38.04 14.25 7.23
N ASP A 183 38.05 13.51 8.33
CA ASP A 183 38.40 12.08 8.30
C ASP A 183 37.51 11.20 9.19
N VAL A 184 37.68 9.89 9.03
CA VAL A 184 36.95 8.88 9.81
C VAL A 184 37.36 8.84 11.29
N PHE A 185 38.40 9.57 11.68
CA PHE A 185 38.94 9.64 13.03
C PHE A 185 38.46 10.90 13.80
N ASN A 186 37.47 11.61 13.25
CA ASN A 186 36.88 12.84 13.79
C ASN A 186 37.80 14.06 13.77
N ASN A 187 38.84 14.10 12.93
CA ASN A 187 39.60 15.33 12.74
C ASN A 187 38.94 16.24 11.69
N PHE A 188 38.95 17.55 11.98
CA PHE A 188 38.43 18.60 11.09
C PHE A 188 39.53 19.64 10.91
N VAL A 189 40.17 19.63 9.74
CA VAL A 189 41.23 20.58 9.40
C VAL A 189 40.67 21.61 8.43
N LEU A 190 40.51 22.85 8.90
CA LEU A 190 40.14 23.98 8.06
C LEU A 190 41.23 24.23 7.00
N ILE A 191 40.85 24.19 5.73
CA ILE A 191 41.73 24.51 4.60
C ILE A 191 41.58 25.98 4.22
N HIS A 192 40.33 26.45 4.09
CA HIS A 192 40.06 27.84 3.73
C HIS A 192 38.63 28.27 4.09
N GLU A 193 38.49 29.47 4.62
CA GLU A 193 37.23 30.20 4.78
C GLU A 193 37.52 31.70 4.68
N GLU A 194 36.53 32.48 4.24
CA GLU A 194 36.64 33.93 4.09
C GLU A 194 35.30 34.57 4.43
N ALA A 195 35.32 35.69 5.17
CA ALA A 195 34.10 36.45 5.44
C ALA A 195 33.45 36.91 4.13
N ASP A 196 32.12 37.02 4.13
CA ASP A 196 31.31 37.39 2.95
C ASP A 196 31.27 36.37 1.80
N TRP A 197 32.04 35.27 1.89
CA TRP A 197 32.05 34.19 0.89
C TRP A 197 31.58 32.85 1.48
N ALA A 198 30.98 32.02 0.63
CA ALA A 198 30.65 30.63 0.94
C ALA A 198 31.37 29.70 -0.05
N PHE A 199 32.23 28.82 0.44
CA PHE A 199 32.97 27.87 -0.39
C PHE A 199 32.28 26.50 -0.35
N LEU A 200 31.60 26.12 -1.43
CA LEU A 200 30.63 25.01 -1.40
C LEU A 200 31.05 23.74 -2.16
N GLU A 201 31.86 23.84 -3.22
CA GLU A 201 32.12 22.71 -4.13
C GLU A 201 33.62 22.38 -4.27
N PRO A 202 34.24 21.75 -3.25
CA PRO A 202 35.66 21.39 -3.35
C PRO A 202 35.88 20.31 -4.41
N VAL A 203 36.72 20.63 -5.41
CA VAL A 203 37.18 19.68 -6.42
C VAL A 203 38.71 19.70 -6.45
N PRO A 204 39.40 18.64 -6.00
CA PRO A 204 40.85 18.59 -6.04
C PRO A 204 41.35 18.46 -7.48
N TRP A 205 42.31 19.32 -7.85
CA TRP A 205 43.04 19.18 -9.11
C TRP A 205 44.12 18.11 -8.96
N ARG A 206 43.86 16.89 -9.45
CA ARG A 206 44.80 15.77 -9.44
C ARG A 206 44.56 14.82 -10.61
N GLU A 207 45.59 14.06 -10.95
CA GLU A 207 45.45 12.90 -11.84
C GLU A 207 44.69 11.77 -11.14
N ILE A 208 43.74 11.14 -11.83
CA ILE A 208 43.00 9.98 -11.36
C ILE A 208 42.99 8.88 -12.44
N PRO A 209 42.97 7.60 -12.06
CA PRO A 209 42.72 6.52 -13.02
C PRO A 209 41.38 6.73 -13.71
N ARG A 210 41.35 6.56 -15.03
CA ARG A 210 40.09 6.56 -15.79
C ARG A 210 39.27 5.34 -15.38
N GLN A 211 37.99 5.55 -15.05
CA GLN A 211 37.05 4.47 -14.76
C GLN A 211 36.88 3.55 -15.98
N PRO A 212 36.55 2.26 -15.78
CA PRO A 212 36.29 1.33 -16.87
C PRO A 212 35.25 1.89 -17.85
N VAL A 213 35.50 1.71 -19.14
CA VAL A 213 34.51 2.03 -20.18
C VAL A 213 33.56 0.85 -20.30
N VAL A 214 32.28 1.06 -20.01
CA VAL A 214 31.23 0.06 -20.19
C VAL A 214 30.67 0.23 -21.62
N PRO A 215 30.69 -0.82 -22.46
CA PRO A 215 30.09 -0.74 -23.79
C PRO A 215 28.57 -0.59 -23.75
N ASP A 216 28.03 0.17 -24.71
CA ASP A 216 26.59 0.30 -24.90
C ASP A 216 25.97 -1.06 -25.27
N LYS A 217 24.85 -1.38 -24.62
CA LYS A 217 23.99 -2.55 -24.89
C LYS A 217 22.71 -2.16 -25.63
N VAL A 218 22.39 -0.87 -25.65
CA VAL A 218 21.17 -0.32 -26.24
C VAL A 218 21.20 -0.45 -27.77
N ASP A 219 20.11 -0.97 -28.34
CA ASP A 219 19.84 -0.88 -29.77
C ASP A 219 19.08 0.40 -30.09
N PHE A 220 19.80 1.45 -30.49
CA PHE A 220 19.23 2.78 -30.73
C PHE A 220 18.18 2.85 -31.85
N ASN A 221 18.00 1.79 -32.65
CA ASN A 221 16.94 1.72 -33.66
C ASN A 221 15.70 0.95 -33.18
N GLY A 222 15.77 0.29 -32.02
CA GLY A 222 14.68 -0.47 -31.45
C GLY A 222 13.66 0.42 -30.72
N THR A 223 12.46 -0.13 -30.51
CA THR A 223 11.38 0.52 -29.75
C THR A 223 10.93 -0.29 -28.55
N GLU A 224 11.49 -1.48 -28.36
CA GLU A 224 11.07 -2.45 -27.36
C GLU A 224 12.28 -2.97 -26.57
N ALA A 225 11.99 -3.46 -25.37
CA ALA A 225 12.89 -4.19 -24.52
C ALA A 225 12.25 -5.53 -24.09
N ARG A 226 13.03 -6.37 -23.41
CA ARG A 226 12.57 -7.66 -22.86
C ARG A 226 12.69 -7.64 -21.35
N VAL A 227 11.75 -8.30 -20.68
CA VAL A 227 11.79 -8.55 -19.23
C VAL A 227 11.80 -10.06 -19.00
N MET A 228 12.73 -10.51 -18.16
CA MET A 228 12.87 -11.89 -17.70
C MET A 228 12.71 -11.91 -16.18
N LEU A 229 11.61 -12.50 -15.70
CA LEU A 229 11.37 -12.77 -14.29
C LEU A 229 11.56 -14.27 -14.05
N THR A 230 12.51 -14.60 -13.17
CA THR A 230 12.87 -15.99 -12.90
C THR A 230 11.78 -16.72 -12.12
N ASP A 231 11.31 -16.11 -11.03
CA ASP A 231 10.30 -16.69 -10.15
C ASP A 231 9.63 -15.59 -9.31
N VAL A 232 8.39 -15.26 -9.63
CA VAL A 232 7.62 -14.21 -8.95
C VAL A 232 7.53 -14.40 -7.43
N TYR A 233 7.63 -15.64 -6.93
CA TYR A 233 7.53 -15.96 -5.50
C TYR A 233 8.85 -15.84 -4.73
N GLN A 234 9.96 -15.49 -5.40
CA GLN A 234 11.22 -15.20 -4.71
C GLN A 234 11.22 -13.75 -4.21
N GLY A 235 11.81 -13.52 -3.04
CA GLY A 235 11.84 -12.21 -2.43
C GLY A 235 10.64 -11.93 -1.50
N PRO A 236 10.74 -10.84 -0.72
CA PRO A 236 9.79 -10.58 0.34
C PRO A 236 8.45 -10.01 -0.19
N GLY A 237 8.39 -9.52 -1.43
CA GLY A 237 7.20 -8.89 -2.02
C GLY A 237 6.02 -9.84 -2.27
N LEU A 238 6.23 -11.16 -2.23
CA LEU A 238 5.18 -12.19 -2.24
C LEU A 238 5.42 -13.26 -1.16
N ALA A 239 6.15 -12.94 -0.09
CA ALA A 239 6.38 -13.88 1.00
C ALA A 239 5.06 -14.37 1.60
N GLY A 240 4.95 -15.69 1.80
CA GLY A 240 3.73 -16.31 2.34
C GLY A 240 2.58 -16.50 1.35
N VAL A 241 2.68 -15.98 0.12
CA VAL A 241 1.68 -16.26 -0.92
C VAL A 241 1.88 -17.68 -1.47
N PRO A 242 0.84 -18.52 -1.53
CA PRO A 242 0.94 -19.86 -2.09
C PRO A 242 1.44 -19.84 -3.55
N ARG A 243 2.33 -20.78 -3.87
CA ARG A 243 2.77 -20.96 -5.25
C ARG A 243 1.60 -21.38 -6.13
N GLY A 244 1.52 -20.77 -7.31
CA GLY A 244 0.45 -20.98 -8.27
C GLY A 244 -0.72 -19.99 -8.14
N THR A 245 -0.76 -19.14 -7.10
CA THR A 245 -1.75 -18.05 -6.99
C THR A 245 -1.65 -17.08 -8.18
N VAL A 246 -0.45 -16.59 -8.48
CA VAL A 246 -0.19 -15.64 -9.58
C VAL A 246 -0.33 -16.33 -10.94
N LYS A 247 -1.20 -15.81 -11.81
CA LYS A 247 -1.43 -16.30 -13.19
C LYS A 247 -0.92 -15.34 -14.27
N ALA A 248 -0.85 -14.05 -13.95
CA ALA A 248 -0.45 -13.02 -14.89
C ALA A 248 0.21 -11.84 -14.17
N LEU A 249 0.86 -10.96 -14.94
CA LEU A 249 1.29 -9.63 -14.49
C LEU A 249 0.49 -8.57 -15.24
N ARG A 250 -0.10 -7.60 -14.52
CA ARG A 250 -0.58 -6.34 -15.11
C ARG A 250 0.59 -5.38 -15.26
N LEU A 251 0.72 -4.79 -16.44
CA LEU A 251 1.71 -3.76 -16.73
C LEU A 251 1.03 -2.40 -16.73
N ILE A 252 1.50 -1.50 -15.86
CA ILE A 252 0.95 -0.17 -15.67
C ILE A 252 2.01 0.86 -16.00
N GLY A 253 1.70 1.79 -16.89
CA GLY A 253 2.50 2.98 -17.14
C GLY A 253 2.06 4.15 -16.27
N TYR A 254 2.97 5.07 -16.01
CA TYR A 254 2.66 6.33 -15.34
C TYR A 254 2.71 7.50 -16.31
N THR A 255 1.71 8.38 -16.24
CA THR A 255 1.71 9.67 -16.90
C THR A 255 1.84 10.75 -15.84
N TYR A 256 3.01 11.37 -15.81
CA TYR A 256 3.35 12.37 -14.80
C TYR A 256 2.74 13.74 -15.12
N THR A 257 2.69 14.64 -14.14
CA THR A 257 2.10 15.97 -14.32
C THR A 257 2.94 16.89 -15.23
N PHE A 258 2.34 17.98 -15.71
CA PHE A 258 3.01 18.97 -16.56
C PHE A 258 3.51 20.17 -15.76
N HIS A 259 4.42 20.97 -16.33
CA HIS A 259 4.79 22.26 -15.74
C HIS A 259 3.54 23.16 -15.60
N GLU A 260 3.44 23.90 -14.49
CA GLU A 260 2.24 24.63 -14.01
C GLU A 260 1.07 23.77 -13.50
N LEU A 261 1.19 22.44 -13.54
CA LEU A 261 0.32 21.51 -12.81
C LEU A 261 1.15 20.83 -11.72
N GLY A 262 0.51 20.52 -10.61
CA GLY A 262 1.17 19.80 -9.52
C GLY A 262 0.17 19.03 -8.72
N CYS A 263 0.47 17.77 -8.42
CA CYS A 263 -0.42 16.85 -7.72
C CYS A 263 -0.94 17.40 -6.36
N GLU A 264 -0.28 18.45 -5.87
CA GLU A 264 -0.81 19.40 -4.90
C GLU A 264 -0.88 20.79 -5.56
N PRO A 265 -2.09 21.31 -5.89
CA PRO A 265 -3.40 20.83 -5.47
C PRO A 265 -4.17 19.97 -6.48
N ASP A 266 -3.62 19.65 -7.67
CA ASP A 266 -4.32 18.95 -8.76
C ASP A 266 -4.44 17.43 -8.49
N ARG A 267 -5.65 16.86 -8.37
CA ARG A 267 -5.82 15.47 -7.92
C ARG A 267 -6.34 14.54 -9.02
N VAL A 268 -5.78 13.33 -9.09
CA VAL A 268 -6.24 12.25 -9.98
C VAL A 268 -7.41 11.46 -9.38
N GLY A 269 -7.41 11.26 -8.06
CA GLY A 269 -8.52 10.70 -7.27
C GLY A 269 -8.57 11.30 -5.85
N LEU A 270 -9.48 10.81 -5.01
CA LEU A 270 -9.81 11.43 -3.70
C LEU A 270 -8.62 11.44 -2.74
N ASP A 271 -8.05 10.28 -2.48
CA ASP A 271 -6.96 10.01 -1.54
C ASP A 271 -5.80 9.26 -2.23
N GLY A 272 -5.80 9.23 -3.55
CA GLY A 272 -4.83 8.55 -4.41
C GLY A 272 -5.40 8.34 -5.81
N PRO A 273 -4.56 7.98 -6.80
CA PRO A 273 -3.10 7.96 -6.76
C PRO A 273 -2.48 9.37 -6.93
N TRP A 274 -1.15 9.45 -6.86
CA TRP A 274 -0.39 10.68 -7.20
C TRP A 274 -0.44 11.03 -8.70
N ASP A 275 -0.43 10.02 -9.57
CA ASP A 275 -0.30 10.18 -11.02
C ASP A 275 -1.34 9.40 -11.79
N VAL A 276 -1.57 9.84 -13.03
CA VAL A 276 -2.43 9.12 -13.96
C VAL A 276 -1.79 7.77 -14.27
N LYS A 277 -2.53 6.69 -14.03
CA LYS A 277 -2.11 5.32 -14.35
C LYS A 277 -2.69 4.88 -15.69
N ARG A 278 -1.81 4.39 -16.57
CA ARG A 278 -2.14 3.85 -17.88
C ARG A 278 -2.04 2.34 -17.86
N ILE A 279 -3.07 1.63 -18.30
CA ILE A 279 -2.98 0.19 -18.44
C ILE A 279 -2.33 -0.11 -19.79
N ILE A 280 -1.17 -0.78 -19.75
CA ILE A 280 -0.48 -1.23 -20.96
C ILE A 280 -1.09 -2.56 -21.41
N GLY A 281 -1.35 -3.46 -20.45
CA GLY A 281 -1.99 -4.75 -20.68
C GLY A 281 -1.52 -5.79 -19.68
N THR A 282 -1.65 -7.07 -20.04
CA THR A 282 -1.23 -8.20 -19.21
C THR A 282 -0.31 -9.16 -19.94
N VAL A 283 0.51 -9.87 -19.18
CA VAL A 283 1.40 -10.94 -19.66
C VAL A 283 1.27 -12.17 -18.76
N PRO A 284 1.40 -13.40 -19.28
CA PRO A 284 1.23 -14.60 -18.49
C PRO A 284 2.43 -14.87 -17.57
N VAL A 285 2.16 -15.51 -16.43
CA VAL A 285 3.16 -16.15 -15.56
C VAL A 285 2.98 -17.66 -15.70
N ASP A 286 4.08 -18.38 -15.97
CA ASP A 286 4.05 -19.84 -16.13
C ASP A 286 3.94 -20.54 -14.75
N GLU A 287 3.58 -21.83 -14.73
CA GLU A 287 3.31 -22.58 -13.50
C GLU A 287 4.48 -22.62 -12.51
N ASP A 288 5.71 -22.53 -13.02
CA ASP A 288 6.91 -22.49 -12.18
C ASP A 288 7.09 -21.12 -11.49
N GLY A 289 6.32 -20.10 -11.86
CA GLY A 289 6.41 -18.71 -11.37
C GLY A 289 7.22 -17.79 -12.29
N SER A 290 7.75 -18.29 -13.41
CA SER A 290 8.56 -17.49 -14.34
C SER A 290 7.72 -16.68 -15.34
N ALA A 291 8.25 -15.56 -15.81
CA ALA A 291 7.66 -14.77 -16.88
C ALA A 291 8.72 -14.21 -17.84
N HIS A 292 8.39 -14.13 -19.12
CA HIS A 292 9.27 -13.62 -20.17
C HIS A 292 8.42 -12.88 -21.21
N PHE A 293 8.64 -11.57 -21.36
CA PHE A 293 7.77 -10.74 -22.18
C PHE A 293 8.47 -9.50 -22.75
N THR A 294 7.89 -8.92 -23.81
CA THR A 294 8.33 -7.63 -24.36
C THR A 294 7.62 -6.46 -23.71
N VAL A 295 8.31 -5.32 -23.62
CA VAL A 295 7.78 -4.05 -23.10
C VAL A 295 8.19 -2.87 -23.99
N PRO A 296 7.40 -1.79 -24.04
CA PRO A 296 7.84 -0.57 -24.70
C PRO A 296 9.09 0.00 -24.00
N ALA A 297 10.11 0.34 -24.80
CA ALA A 297 11.31 0.96 -24.27
C ALA A 297 11.03 2.41 -23.82
N HIS A 298 11.86 2.92 -22.90
CA HIS A 298 11.77 4.27 -22.35
C HIS A 298 10.45 4.58 -21.61
N THR A 299 9.67 3.56 -21.27
CA THR A 299 8.42 3.69 -20.53
C THR A 299 8.63 3.24 -19.08
N PRO A 300 8.27 4.07 -18.09
CA PRO A 300 8.11 3.66 -16.70
C PRO A 300 7.00 2.61 -16.59
N ILE A 301 7.31 1.43 -16.06
CA ILE A 301 6.35 0.33 -15.92
C ILE A 301 6.35 -0.17 -14.47
N ALA A 302 5.18 -0.15 -13.83
CA ALA A 302 4.90 -0.92 -12.61
C ALA A 302 4.29 -2.28 -12.98
N LEU A 303 4.54 -3.27 -12.12
CA LEU A 303 4.01 -4.63 -12.25
C LEU A 303 3.05 -4.93 -11.09
N GLN A 304 1.91 -5.56 -11.40
CA GLN A 304 1.03 -6.17 -10.39
C GLN A 304 0.90 -7.67 -10.68
N PRO A 305 1.38 -8.56 -9.80
CA PRO A 305 1.05 -9.97 -9.86
C PRO A 305 -0.45 -10.16 -9.65
N LEU A 306 -1.11 -10.83 -10.59
CA LEU A 306 -2.56 -11.05 -10.58
C LEU A 306 -2.88 -12.51 -10.26
N ASP A 307 -3.89 -12.73 -9.44
CA ASP A 307 -4.47 -14.06 -9.23
C ASP A 307 -5.30 -14.55 -10.43
N GLU A 308 -6.05 -15.64 -10.26
CA GLU A 308 -6.90 -16.21 -11.32
C GLU A 308 -8.12 -15.36 -11.69
N ASP A 309 -8.59 -14.52 -10.77
CA ASP A 309 -9.69 -13.57 -10.98
C ASP A 309 -9.20 -12.22 -11.53
N GLY A 310 -7.89 -12.05 -11.70
CA GLY A 310 -7.29 -10.80 -12.17
C GLY A 310 -7.09 -9.73 -11.07
N LYS A 311 -7.17 -10.11 -9.79
CA LYS A 311 -6.98 -9.23 -8.64
C LYS A 311 -5.50 -9.12 -8.28
N ALA A 312 -5.04 -7.92 -7.96
CA ALA A 312 -3.64 -7.71 -7.59
C ALA A 312 -3.31 -8.34 -6.23
N VAL A 313 -2.34 -9.26 -6.24
CA VAL A 313 -1.78 -9.91 -5.04
C VAL A 313 -0.78 -8.98 -4.35
N ALA A 314 -0.08 -8.15 -5.11
CA ALA A 314 0.84 -7.14 -4.61
C ALA A 314 0.88 -5.93 -5.54
N LEU A 315 1.28 -4.78 -4.99
CA LEU A 315 1.33 -3.50 -5.69
C LEU A 315 2.79 -3.03 -5.76
N MET A 316 3.37 -2.96 -6.96
CA MET A 316 4.66 -2.30 -7.16
C MET A 316 4.45 -0.78 -7.09
N ARG A 317 4.94 -0.17 -6.01
CA ARG A 317 4.86 1.28 -5.75
C ARG A 317 6.15 1.99 -6.14
N SER A 318 6.57 1.65 -7.36
CA SER A 318 7.78 2.11 -8.05
C SER A 318 7.65 1.71 -9.53
N TRP A 319 8.67 1.95 -10.34
CA TRP A 319 8.70 1.51 -11.74
C TRP A 319 10.07 1.01 -12.16
N LEU A 320 10.06 0.09 -13.11
CA LEU A 320 11.21 -0.23 -13.95
C LEU A 320 11.19 0.63 -15.22
N THR A 321 12.34 0.78 -15.84
CA THR A 321 12.48 1.38 -17.17
C THR A 321 13.57 0.63 -17.90
N ALA A 322 13.27 0.21 -19.13
CA ALA A 322 14.23 -0.50 -19.97
C ALA A 322 14.53 0.32 -21.23
N MET A 323 15.79 0.25 -21.68
CA MET A 323 16.25 0.88 -22.90
C MET A 323 16.00 -0.02 -24.12
N PRO A 324 15.94 0.53 -25.34
CA PRO A 324 15.74 -0.26 -26.55
C PRO A 324 16.74 -1.42 -26.68
N GLY A 325 16.24 -2.62 -26.97
CA GLY A 325 17.05 -3.84 -27.10
C GLY A 325 17.56 -4.43 -25.78
N GLU A 326 17.33 -3.76 -24.64
CA GLU A 326 17.73 -4.26 -23.33
C GLU A 326 16.95 -5.52 -22.95
N THR A 327 17.60 -6.40 -22.19
CA THR A 327 16.93 -7.48 -21.46
C THR A 327 17.11 -7.22 -19.96
N LEU A 328 16.04 -6.79 -19.31
CA LEU A 328 15.97 -6.59 -17.87
C LEU A 328 15.66 -7.93 -17.21
N SER A 329 16.41 -8.27 -16.17
CA SER A 329 16.22 -9.52 -15.43
C SER A 329 15.97 -9.24 -13.95
N CYS A 330 14.95 -9.89 -13.39
CA CYS A 330 14.72 -9.99 -11.95
C CYS A 330 14.66 -11.47 -11.53
N THR A 331 15.13 -11.74 -10.33
CA THR A 331 15.05 -13.06 -9.71
C THR A 331 13.66 -13.28 -9.14
N GLY A 332 13.08 -12.27 -8.49
CA GLY A 332 11.76 -12.34 -7.90
C GLY A 332 11.09 -10.97 -7.71
N CYS A 333 10.16 -10.91 -6.77
CA CYS A 333 9.47 -9.68 -6.38
C CYS A 333 10.19 -9.03 -5.19
N HIS A 334 10.89 -7.92 -5.45
CA HIS A 334 11.62 -7.13 -4.46
C HIS A 334 12.78 -7.86 -3.76
N GLU A 335 13.41 -8.83 -4.42
CA GLU A 335 14.64 -9.44 -3.91
C GLU A 335 15.77 -8.41 -3.77
N ALA A 336 16.70 -8.66 -2.85
CA ALA A 336 17.93 -7.88 -2.81
C ALA A 336 18.77 -8.16 -4.06
N GLN A 337 19.40 -7.13 -4.66
CA GLN A 337 20.24 -7.29 -5.86
C GLN A 337 21.38 -8.29 -5.76
N ASN A 338 21.84 -8.58 -4.53
CA ASN A 338 22.93 -9.52 -4.27
C ASN A 338 22.41 -10.96 -4.08
N THR A 339 21.11 -11.18 -4.22
CA THR A 339 20.48 -12.49 -4.10
C THR A 339 20.76 -13.29 -5.37
N LEU A 340 21.30 -14.49 -5.20
CA LEU A 340 21.35 -15.47 -6.28
C LEU A 340 19.98 -16.13 -6.37
N GLY A 341 19.45 -16.28 -7.58
CA GLY A 341 18.23 -17.06 -7.78
C GLY A 341 18.47 -18.53 -7.42
N ASP A 342 17.57 -19.08 -6.61
CA ASP A 342 17.57 -20.50 -6.23
C ASP A 342 16.55 -21.24 -7.09
N TYR A 343 17.03 -21.89 -8.15
CA TYR A 343 16.18 -22.67 -9.07
C TYR A 343 16.99 -23.72 -9.83
N ASP A 344 16.34 -24.85 -10.11
CA ASP A 344 16.91 -25.91 -10.93
C ASP A 344 16.50 -25.79 -12.40
N GLY A 345 17.48 -25.80 -13.30
CA GLY A 345 17.26 -25.88 -14.75
C GLY A 345 16.80 -24.58 -15.41
N ILE A 346 16.37 -24.69 -16.67
CA ILE A 346 15.87 -23.55 -17.46
C ILE A 346 14.39 -23.36 -17.17
N ARG A 347 14.00 -22.16 -16.74
CA ARG A 347 12.62 -21.78 -16.44
C ARG A 347 11.71 -21.89 -17.65
N GLN A 348 10.44 -22.23 -17.45
CA GLN A 348 9.49 -22.48 -18.54
C GLN A 348 9.37 -21.29 -19.50
N ALA A 349 9.27 -20.08 -18.96
CA ALA A 349 9.12 -18.87 -19.76
C ALA A 349 10.35 -18.59 -20.65
N PHE A 350 11.53 -19.07 -20.27
CA PHE A 350 12.78 -18.85 -20.99
C PHE A 350 13.02 -19.88 -22.10
N GLN A 351 12.19 -20.93 -22.18
CA GLN A 351 12.24 -21.93 -23.26
C GLN A 351 11.43 -21.52 -24.49
N ARG A 352 10.72 -20.38 -24.42
CA ARG A 352 9.87 -19.84 -25.47
C ARG A 352 10.22 -18.38 -25.76
N GLU A 353 9.80 -17.93 -26.93
CA GLU A 353 9.88 -16.51 -27.28
C GLU A 353 9.11 -15.65 -26.26
N PRO A 354 9.57 -14.41 -26.00
CA PRO A 354 8.90 -13.54 -25.05
C PRO A 354 7.44 -13.32 -25.44
N SER A 355 6.54 -13.41 -24.46
CA SER A 355 5.12 -13.08 -24.65
C SER A 355 4.95 -11.63 -25.07
N THR A 356 4.06 -11.40 -26.03
CA THR A 356 3.56 -10.06 -26.35
C THR A 356 2.49 -9.65 -25.34
N ILE A 357 2.42 -8.36 -25.03
CA ILE A 357 1.41 -7.80 -24.12
C ILE A 357 0.01 -8.01 -24.69
N ARG A 358 -0.88 -8.61 -23.91
CA ARG A 358 -2.32 -8.69 -24.22
C ARG A 358 -2.97 -7.36 -23.84
N PRO A 359 -3.60 -6.63 -24.78
CA PRO A 359 -4.25 -5.37 -24.46
C PRO A 359 -5.44 -5.54 -23.51
N TRP A 360 -5.69 -4.52 -22.69
CA TRP A 360 -6.81 -4.47 -21.74
C TRP A 360 -7.98 -3.69 -22.34
N TYR A 361 -8.99 -4.42 -22.85
CA TYR A 361 -10.20 -3.88 -23.50
C TYR A 361 -9.93 -2.73 -24.48
N GLY A 362 -8.94 -2.91 -25.37
CA GLY A 362 -8.56 -1.93 -26.39
C GLY A 362 -7.12 -1.42 -26.24
N ALA A 363 -6.83 -0.28 -26.87
CA ALA A 363 -5.50 0.32 -26.84
C ALA A 363 -5.16 0.86 -25.43
N ALA A 364 -3.86 0.87 -25.13
CA ALA A 364 -3.32 1.37 -23.86
C ALA A 364 -3.70 2.85 -23.66
N ARG A 365 -4.22 3.17 -22.48
CA ARG A 365 -4.77 4.50 -22.15
C ARG A 365 -4.80 4.71 -20.64
N GLY A 366 -5.01 5.95 -20.23
CA GLY A 366 -5.18 6.28 -18.81
C GLY A 366 -6.55 5.86 -18.29
N PHE A 367 -6.57 5.26 -17.10
CA PHE A 367 -7.78 4.73 -16.47
C PHE A 367 -8.64 5.87 -15.92
N SER A 368 -9.90 5.95 -16.36
CA SER A 368 -10.85 6.96 -15.88
C SER A 368 -12.09 6.29 -15.34
N PHE A 369 -12.57 6.76 -14.20
CA PHE A 369 -13.81 6.27 -13.60
C PHE A 369 -14.99 6.45 -14.56
N ASP A 370 -15.12 7.62 -15.19
CA ASP A 370 -16.23 7.91 -16.10
C ASP A 370 -16.24 7.02 -17.36
N ARG A 371 -15.06 6.56 -17.81
CA ARG A 371 -14.95 5.69 -18.98
C ARG A 371 -14.99 4.21 -18.66
N GLU A 372 -14.46 3.81 -17.51
CA GLU A 372 -14.21 2.40 -17.23
C GLU A 372 -15.14 1.83 -16.14
N VAL A 373 -15.58 2.65 -15.18
CA VAL A 373 -16.40 2.21 -14.02
C VAL A 373 -17.84 2.68 -14.15
N GLN A 374 -18.09 3.94 -14.52
CA GLN A 374 -19.45 4.46 -14.67
C GLN A 374 -20.31 3.63 -15.65
N PRO A 375 -19.79 3.10 -16.78
CA PRO A 375 -20.57 2.20 -17.63
C PRO A 375 -20.98 0.89 -16.95
N VAL A 376 -20.16 0.39 -16.01
CA VAL A 376 -20.54 -0.76 -15.17
C VAL A 376 -21.68 -0.37 -14.23
N LEU A 377 -21.59 0.79 -13.59
CA LEU A 377 -22.66 1.28 -12.71
C LEU A 377 -23.96 1.50 -13.49
N ASP A 378 -23.88 2.08 -14.68
CA ASP A 378 -25.03 2.34 -15.55
C ASP A 378 -25.72 1.05 -15.98
N ALA A 379 -24.93 0.00 -16.26
CA ALA A 379 -25.47 -1.31 -16.63
C ALA A 379 -26.09 -2.05 -15.43
N TYR A 380 -25.41 -2.08 -14.28
CA TYR A 380 -25.74 -3.03 -13.20
C TYR A 380 -26.34 -2.39 -11.93
N CYS A 381 -26.03 -1.12 -11.63
CA CYS A 381 -26.26 -0.53 -10.30
C CYS A 381 -27.34 0.56 -10.27
N ILE A 382 -27.38 1.46 -11.27
CA ILE A 382 -28.19 2.70 -11.19
C ILE A 382 -29.70 2.46 -11.11
N ARG A 383 -30.18 1.29 -11.51
CA ARG A 383 -31.62 0.95 -11.46
C ARG A 383 -32.11 0.91 -10.01
N CYS A 384 -31.26 0.46 -9.09
CA CYS A 384 -31.53 0.45 -7.66
C CYS A 384 -30.91 1.66 -6.94
N HIS A 385 -29.86 2.27 -7.50
CA HIS A 385 -29.13 3.42 -6.95
C HIS A 385 -29.25 4.70 -7.81
N ASP A 386 -30.46 5.22 -7.95
CA ASP A 386 -30.74 6.43 -8.74
C ASP A 386 -30.85 7.72 -7.91
N GLY A 387 -30.53 7.64 -6.62
CA GLY A 387 -30.63 8.76 -5.68
C GLY A 387 -32.04 9.12 -5.23
N LYS A 388 -33.09 8.43 -5.71
CA LYS A 388 -34.44 8.58 -5.14
C LYS A 388 -34.59 7.66 -3.95
N ASP A 389 -35.17 8.17 -2.87
CA ASP A 389 -35.51 7.39 -1.69
C ASP A 389 -36.28 6.12 -2.06
N PHE A 390 -36.06 5.06 -1.30
CA PHE A 390 -36.82 3.82 -1.42
C PHE A 390 -38.26 4.03 -0.88
N GLU A 391 -39.18 3.11 -1.21
CA GLU A 391 -40.59 3.24 -0.82
C GLU A 391 -40.80 3.23 0.70
N ASP A 392 -39.87 2.66 1.45
CA ASP A 392 -39.83 2.64 2.91
C ASP A 392 -39.30 3.94 3.54
N GLY A 393 -38.89 4.91 2.72
CA GLY A 393 -38.30 6.19 3.15
C GLY A 393 -36.79 6.14 3.41
N THR A 394 -36.12 5.01 3.15
CA THR A 394 -34.67 4.90 3.25
C THR A 394 -34.00 5.75 2.18
N VAL A 395 -33.03 6.59 2.59
CA VAL A 395 -32.26 7.43 1.67
C VAL A 395 -31.39 6.55 0.76
N ASN A 396 -31.49 6.78 -0.54
CA ASN A 396 -30.73 6.06 -1.55
C ASN A 396 -29.49 6.83 -1.99
N PHE A 397 -28.40 6.13 -2.28
CA PHE A 397 -27.21 6.70 -2.88
C PHE A 397 -27.42 6.90 -4.39
N ASP A 398 -26.89 7.99 -4.94
CA ASP A 398 -26.97 8.30 -6.37
C ASP A 398 -25.69 7.85 -7.08
N LEU A 399 -25.78 6.76 -7.85
CA LEU A 399 -24.69 6.27 -8.70
C LEU A 399 -24.85 6.68 -10.17
N THR A 400 -25.84 7.51 -10.50
CA THR A 400 -26.06 7.95 -11.89
C THR A 400 -24.93 8.84 -12.38
N ALA A 401 -24.65 8.76 -13.69
CA ALA A 401 -23.72 9.66 -14.33
C ALA A 401 -24.21 11.13 -14.20
N ARG A 402 -23.50 11.92 -13.39
CA ARG A 402 -23.75 13.35 -13.17
C ARG A 402 -22.46 14.13 -13.37
N SER A 403 -22.59 15.41 -13.72
CA SER A 403 -21.43 16.27 -13.91
C SER A 403 -20.57 16.35 -12.65
N THR A 404 -19.26 16.40 -12.86
CA THR A 404 -18.25 16.59 -11.82
C THR A 404 -18.52 17.84 -11.00
N LYS A 405 -18.34 17.76 -9.68
CA LYS A 405 -18.51 18.87 -8.75
C LYS A 405 -17.21 19.14 -8.02
N LYS A 406 -16.96 20.41 -7.71
CA LYS A 406 -15.86 20.80 -6.83
C LYS A 406 -16.09 20.22 -5.44
N ILE A 407 -15.10 19.52 -4.92
CA ILE A 407 -15.13 18.96 -3.58
C ILE A 407 -14.68 20.02 -2.56
N PRO A 408 -15.44 20.24 -1.47
CA PRO A 408 -15.02 21.14 -0.38
C PRO A 408 -13.76 20.60 0.30
N SER A 409 -12.59 21.14 -0.07
CA SER A 409 -11.28 20.73 0.47
C SER A 409 -10.24 21.83 0.21
N ALA A 410 -9.01 21.64 0.72
CA ALA A 410 -7.86 22.49 0.36
C ALA A 410 -7.30 22.20 -1.04
N PHE A 411 -7.72 21.10 -1.67
CA PHE A 411 -7.21 20.64 -2.96
C PHE A 411 -8.16 21.04 -4.10
N GLN A 412 -7.67 20.96 -5.32
CA GLN A 412 -8.44 21.22 -6.55
C GLN A 412 -9.04 19.91 -7.04
N MET A 413 -9.93 19.34 -6.21
CA MET A 413 -10.63 18.08 -6.46
C MET A 413 -11.98 18.31 -7.14
N TYR A 414 -12.22 17.57 -8.21
CA TYR A 414 -13.45 17.65 -9.00
C TYR A 414 -13.91 16.25 -9.40
N PHE A 415 -14.92 15.72 -8.70
CA PHE A 415 -15.37 14.35 -8.89
C PHE A 415 -16.88 14.28 -9.12
N SER A 416 -17.33 13.23 -9.80
CA SER A 416 -18.76 12.95 -9.93
C SER A 416 -19.35 12.52 -8.58
N PRO A 417 -20.66 12.78 -8.32
CA PRO A 417 -21.37 12.24 -7.17
C PRO A 417 -21.27 10.71 -7.05
N SER A 418 -21.32 9.98 -8.17
CA SER A 418 -21.22 8.51 -8.19
C SER A 418 -19.86 8.01 -7.71
N TYR A 419 -18.75 8.65 -8.12
CA TYR A 419 -17.42 8.35 -7.60
C TYR A 419 -17.34 8.59 -6.09
N MET A 420 -17.83 9.75 -5.62
CA MET A 420 -17.82 10.08 -4.20
C MET A 420 -18.68 9.14 -3.36
N ALA A 421 -19.76 8.59 -3.92
CA ALA A 421 -20.63 7.62 -3.25
C ALA A 421 -20.01 6.21 -3.21
N LEU A 422 -19.27 5.82 -4.26
CA LEU A 422 -18.70 4.47 -4.37
C LEU A 422 -17.33 4.34 -3.68
N ARG A 423 -16.48 5.37 -3.77
CA ARG A 423 -15.10 5.37 -3.24
C ARG A 423 -14.99 4.94 -1.77
N PRO A 424 -15.93 5.27 -0.85
CA PRO A 424 -15.83 4.80 0.52
C PRO A 424 -15.82 3.27 0.67
N TRP A 425 -16.46 2.54 -0.25
CA TRP A 425 -16.66 1.10 -0.13
C TRP A 425 -15.47 0.25 -0.61
N VAL A 426 -14.36 0.87 -0.98
CA VAL A 426 -13.16 0.19 -1.48
C VAL A 426 -11.95 0.44 -0.60
N ASN A 427 -11.18 -0.61 -0.36
CA ASN A 427 -9.91 -0.58 0.35
C ASN A 427 -8.77 -0.47 -0.67
N ALA A 428 -8.05 0.63 -0.65
CA ALA A 428 -6.93 0.93 -1.54
C ALA A 428 -5.84 1.70 -0.75
N PRO A 429 -4.56 1.59 -1.14
CA PRO A 429 -3.48 2.36 -0.51
C PRO A 429 -3.71 3.85 -0.74
N THR A 430 -3.39 4.76 0.19
CA THR A 430 -3.50 6.20 -0.10
C THR A 430 -2.22 6.73 -0.76
N LEU A 431 -2.27 7.99 -1.21
CA LEU A 431 -1.11 8.72 -1.73
C LEU A 431 0.03 8.83 -0.71
N GLU A 432 -0.26 8.74 0.60
CA GLU A 432 0.70 8.73 1.69
C GLU A 432 0.76 7.35 2.34
N SER A 433 0.77 6.27 1.56
CA SER A 433 0.96 4.93 2.12
C SER A 433 2.38 4.74 2.67
N ASP A 434 2.54 3.82 3.62
CA ASP A 434 3.81 3.48 4.24
C ASP A 434 4.96 3.33 3.21
N ALA A 435 6.14 3.84 3.50
CA ALA A 435 7.32 3.67 2.65
C ALA A 435 7.81 2.21 2.61
N HIS A 436 7.64 1.50 3.72
CA HIS A 436 8.03 0.09 3.82
C HIS A 436 7.21 -0.76 2.84
N MET A 437 7.77 -1.90 2.51
CA MET A 437 7.10 -2.84 1.62
C MET A 437 5.79 -3.31 2.25
N LEU A 438 4.71 -3.29 1.45
CA LEU A 438 3.39 -3.68 1.91
C LEU A 438 3.29 -5.18 2.10
N THR A 439 2.47 -5.60 3.06
CA THR A 439 2.11 -7.01 3.23
C THR A 439 1.38 -7.51 1.96
N PRO A 440 1.77 -8.66 1.39
CA PRO A 440 1.05 -9.23 0.25
C PRO A 440 -0.43 -9.44 0.56
N ARG A 441 -1.31 -9.11 -0.39
CA ARG A 441 -2.77 -9.18 -0.29
C ARG A 441 -3.43 -8.29 0.79
N ASP A 442 -2.72 -7.34 1.39
CA ASP A 442 -3.29 -6.37 2.34
C ASP A 442 -4.36 -5.47 1.67
N PHE A 443 -4.11 -5.10 0.41
CA PHE A 443 -5.02 -4.36 -0.47
C PHE A 443 -5.64 -5.22 -1.58
N HIS A 444 -5.74 -6.54 -1.35
CA HIS A 444 -6.44 -7.42 -2.29
C HIS A 444 -7.88 -6.94 -2.46
N ALA A 445 -8.44 -7.02 -3.67
CA ALA A 445 -9.78 -6.50 -3.95
C ALA A 445 -10.86 -7.09 -3.02
N ASP A 446 -10.72 -8.36 -2.58
CA ASP A 446 -11.65 -9.02 -1.65
C ASP A 446 -11.68 -8.40 -0.24
N THR A 447 -10.71 -7.55 0.11
CA THR A 447 -10.74 -6.76 1.35
C THR A 447 -11.66 -5.53 1.26
N SER A 448 -12.18 -5.22 0.07
CA SER A 448 -13.13 -4.14 -0.14
C SER A 448 -14.57 -4.59 0.14
N THR A 449 -15.29 -3.84 0.98
CA THR A 449 -16.71 -4.10 1.27
C THR A 449 -17.57 -4.18 0.01
N LEU A 450 -17.29 -3.36 -1.01
CA LEU A 450 -17.96 -3.43 -2.31
C LEU A 450 -17.84 -4.81 -2.95
N VAL A 451 -16.61 -5.37 -3.00
CA VAL A 451 -16.34 -6.67 -3.62
C VAL A 451 -17.00 -7.79 -2.82
N GLN A 452 -16.95 -7.73 -1.49
CA GLN A 452 -17.59 -8.72 -0.62
C GLN A 452 -19.12 -8.76 -0.82
N LEU A 453 -19.77 -7.59 -0.90
CA LEU A 453 -21.21 -7.50 -1.17
C LEU A 453 -21.58 -8.10 -2.54
N LEU A 454 -20.81 -7.79 -3.58
CA LEU A 454 -21.08 -8.26 -4.94
C LEU A 454 -20.75 -9.75 -5.13
N ARG A 455 -19.73 -10.26 -4.45
CA ARG A 455 -19.29 -11.66 -4.50
C ARG A 455 -20.30 -12.61 -3.88
N ASP A 456 -20.86 -12.24 -2.72
CA ASP A 456 -21.72 -13.14 -1.95
C ASP A 456 -23.18 -13.09 -2.43
N ASP A 457 -23.77 -11.89 -2.47
CA ASP A 457 -25.00 -11.54 -3.21
C ASP A 457 -25.34 -10.07 -2.92
N HIS A 458 -25.73 -9.35 -3.97
CA HIS A 458 -26.31 -8.03 -3.84
C HIS A 458 -27.60 -7.92 -4.65
N TYR A 459 -28.69 -8.48 -4.10
CA TYR A 459 -30.02 -8.43 -4.71
C TYR A 459 -30.08 -9.06 -6.11
N GLY A 460 -29.34 -10.15 -6.31
CA GLY A 460 -29.30 -10.88 -7.59
C GLY A 460 -28.51 -10.17 -8.69
N VAL A 461 -27.76 -9.11 -8.40
CA VAL A 461 -26.84 -8.50 -9.37
C VAL A 461 -25.70 -9.47 -9.66
N GLN A 462 -25.56 -9.87 -10.93
CA GLN A 462 -24.47 -10.71 -11.42
C GLN A 462 -23.69 -9.94 -12.48
N LEU A 463 -22.44 -9.61 -12.18
CA LEU A 463 -21.56 -8.91 -13.12
C LEU A 463 -20.99 -9.89 -14.14
N SER A 464 -20.78 -9.43 -15.37
CA SER A 464 -19.96 -10.14 -16.34
C SER A 464 -18.47 -10.10 -15.95
N ASP A 465 -17.66 -11.00 -16.52
CA ASP A 465 -16.20 -11.03 -16.29
C ASP A 465 -15.54 -9.67 -16.57
N GLU A 466 -15.96 -8.97 -17.63
CA GLU A 466 -15.45 -7.63 -17.95
C GLU A 466 -15.89 -6.57 -16.93
N ALA A 467 -17.13 -6.64 -16.43
CA ALA A 467 -17.60 -5.72 -15.40
C ALA A 467 -16.84 -5.92 -14.09
N TRP A 468 -16.55 -7.18 -13.72
CA TRP A 468 -15.68 -7.51 -12.59
C TRP A 468 -14.26 -6.97 -12.78
N ASP A 469 -13.61 -7.27 -13.90
CA ASP A 469 -12.21 -6.84 -14.14
C ASP A 469 -12.07 -5.31 -14.13
N ARG A 470 -13.08 -4.57 -14.61
CA ARG A 470 -13.08 -3.09 -14.54
C ARG A 470 -13.18 -2.55 -13.12
N ILE A 471 -14.03 -3.11 -12.27
CA ILE A 471 -14.14 -2.70 -10.86
C ILE A 471 -12.87 -3.09 -10.10
N ILE A 472 -12.39 -4.33 -10.27
CA ILE A 472 -11.17 -4.84 -9.62
C ILE A 472 -9.97 -4.00 -10.03
N THR A 473 -9.79 -3.76 -11.34
CA THR A 473 -8.69 -2.95 -11.83
C THR A 473 -8.77 -1.51 -11.31
N TRP A 474 -9.95 -0.92 -11.18
CA TRP A 474 -10.10 0.40 -10.54
C TRP A 474 -9.57 0.41 -9.11
N ILE A 475 -9.90 -0.61 -8.31
CA ILE A 475 -9.41 -0.76 -6.93
C ILE A 475 -7.88 -0.93 -6.93
N ASP A 476 -7.36 -1.87 -7.71
CA ASP A 476 -5.93 -2.20 -7.80
C ASP A 476 -5.08 -0.99 -8.26
N LEU A 477 -5.66 -0.11 -9.07
CA LEU A 477 -5.00 1.12 -9.54
C LEU A 477 -5.03 2.26 -8.51
N ASN A 478 -5.46 2.01 -7.28
CA ASN A 478 -5.66 3.04 -6.26
C ASN A 478 -6.81 4.00 -6.59
N ALA A 479 -7.92 3.46 -7.09
CA ALA A 479 -9.19 4.14 -7.30
C ALA A 479 -9.11 5.53 -8.00
N PRO A 480 -8.39 5.69 -9.13
CA PRO A 480 -8.32 6.97 -9.84
C PRO A 480 -9.70 7.41 -10.36
N PHE A 481 -9.94 8.71 -10.45
CA PHE A 481 -11.10 9.28 -11.12
C PHE A 481 -10.77 9.75 -12.54
N HIS A 482 -9.72 10.56 -12.67
CA HIS A 482 -9.26 11.11 -13.94
C HIS A 482 -8.24 10.20 -14.62
N GLY A 483 -8.40 9.99 -15.93
CA GLY A 483 -7.48 9.20 -16.73
C GLY A 483 -6.48 10.02 -17.55
N THR A 484 -6.52 11.35 -17.49
CA THR A 484 -5.56 12.24 -18.17
C THR A 484 -5.37 13.53 -17.38
N TRP A 485 -4.23 14.23 -17.57
CA TRP A 485 -4.03 15.53 -16.92
C TRP A 485 -4.87 16.63 -17.56
N GLN A 486 -5.24 16.47 -18.84
CA GLN A 486 -6.22 17.34 -19.48
C GLN A 486 -7.60 17.24 -18.81
N GLU A 487 -8.09 16.04 -18.46
CA GLU A 487 -9.33 15.88 -17.70
C GLU A 487 -9.27 16.60 -16.34
N VAL A 488 -8.16 16.45 -15.59
CA VAL A 488 -7.96 17.14 -14.31
C VAL A 488 -8.05 18.66 -14.49
N ALA A 489 -7.37 19.20 -15.52
CA ALA A 489 -7.36 20.64 -15.79
C ALA A 489 -8.73 21.17 -16.25
N GLU A 490 -9.45 20.40 -17.07
CA GLU A 490 -10.76 20.77 -17.62
C GLU A 490 -11.87 20.73 -16.57
N ALA A 491 -11.82 19.76 -15.64
CA ALA A 491 -12.78 19.67 -14.54
C ALA A 491 -12.76 20.93 -13.65
N GLY A 492 -11.58 21.54 -13.48
CA GLY A 492 -11.41 22.80 -12.77
C GLY A 492 -11.91 24.06 -13.49
N GLN A 493 -12.24 23.94 -14.78
CA GLN A 493 -12.65 25.05 -15.66
C GLN A 493 -11.68 26.24 -15.65
N ASN A 494 -10.40 25.98 -15.39
CA ASN A 494 -9.36 27.01 -15.35
C ASN A 494 -8.66 27.09 -16.71
N ALA A 495 -8.97 28.13 -17.49
CA ALA A 495 -8.42 28.31 -18.83
C ALA A 495 -6.88 28.30 -18.88
N THR A 496 -6.21 28.82 -17.85
CA THR A 496 -4.74 28.79 -17.76
C THR A 496 -4.21 27.37 -17.60
N LYS A 497 -4.83 26.57 -16.72
CA LYS A 497 -4.43 25.17 -16.52
C LYS A 497 -4.73 24.30 -17.73
N ILE A 498 -5.87 24.51 -18.38
CA ILE A 498 -6.23 23.80 -19.61
C ILE A 498 -5.20 24.08 -20.72
N ALA A 499 -4.80 25.35 -20.89
CA ALA A 499 -3.76 25.72 -21.84
C ALA A 499 -2.39 25.13 -21.46
N ALA A 500 -2.05 25.12 -20.16
CA ALA A 500 -0.80 24.52 -19.67
C ALA A 500 -0.76 23.00 -19.90
N ALA A 501 -1.85 22.28 -19.63
CA ALA A 501 -1.94 20.83 -19.87
C ALA A 501 -1.78 20.50 -21.36
N LYS A 502 -2.47 21.23 -22.25
CA LYS A 502 -2.35 21.05 -23.71
C LYS A 502 -0.94 21.33 -24.22
N HIS A 503 -0.34 22.43 -23.75
CA HIS A 503 1.05 22.77 -24.09
C HIS A 503 2.04 21.73 -23.55
N GLY A 504 1.85 21.29 -22.31
CA GLY A 504 2.65 20.28 -21.63
C GLY A 504 2.63 18.95 -22.37
N ALA A 505 1.46 18.47 -22.78
CA ALA A 505 1.28 17.26 -23.57
C ALA A 505 2.05 17.33 -24.90
N GLN A 506 1.85 18.41 -25.66
CA GLN A 506 2.56 18.63 -26.92
C GLN A 506 4.07 18.70 -26.71
N ARG A 507 4.53 19.42 -25.68
CA ARG A 507 5.94 19.57 -25.37
C ARG A 507 6.58 18.26 -24.95
N ARG A 508 5.89 17.44 -24.15
CA ARG A 508 6.35 16.11 -23.76
C ARG A 508 6.53 15.22 -24.98
N ARG A 509 5.51 15.13 -25.85
CA ARG A 509 5.57 14.35 -27.10
C ARG A 509 6.73 14.79 -28.00
N GLU A 510 6.96 16.10 -28.16
CA GLU A 510 8.10 16.64 -28.90
C GLU A 510 9.45 16.18 -28.30
N LEU A 511 9.58 16.23 -26.97
CA LEU A 511 10.80 15.83 -26.26
C LEU A 511 11.05 14.33 -26.33
N HIS A 512 10.00 13.51 -26.20
CA HIS A 512 10.04 12.07 -26.40
C HIS A 512 10.51 11.71 -27.81
N HIS A 513 9.95 12.35 -28.83
CA HIS A 513 10.35 12.13 -30.21
C HIS A 513 11.82 12.51 -30.43
N ARG A 514 12.23 13.68 -29.92
CA ARG A 514 13.59 14.19 -30.11
C ARG A 514 14.68 13.36 -29.41
N TYR A 515 14.44 12.92 -28.18
CA TYR A 515 15.50 12.36 -27.33
C TYR A 515 15.35 10.86 -27.04
N ALA A 516 14.22 10.26 -27.41
CA ALA A 516 13.94 8.84 -27.23
C ALA A 516 13.31 8.17 -28.46
N GLY A 517 13.11 8.89 -29.58
CA GLY A 517 12.51 8.34 -30.80
C GLY A 517 11.05 7.92 -30.66
N MET A 518 10.40 8.25 -29.54
CA MET A 518 9.02 7.85 -29.24
C MET A 518 8.03 8.89 -29.80
N ASP A 519 6.99 8.44 -30.50
CA ASP A 519 5.88 9.29 -30.94
C ASP A 519 4.55 8.82 -30.33
N VAL A 520 4.48 8.84 -29.00
CA VAL A 520 3.30 8.41 -28.23
C VAL A 520 2.60 9.63 -27.65
N ASP A 521 1.29 9.68 -27.81
CA ASP A 521 0.43 10.64 -27.13
C ASP A 521 -0.14 10.02 -25.84
N GLU A 522 0.44 10.38 -24.71
CA GLU A 522 0.05 9.86 -23.40
C GLU A 522 -1.26 10.45 -22.87
N GLU A 523 -1.83 11.44 -23.56
CA GLU A 523 -3.12 12.04 -23.23
C GLU A 523 -4.22 11.62 -24.23
N GLU A 524 -3.88 10.80 -25.23
CA GLU A 524 -4.85 10.25 -26.17
C GLU A 524 -5.87 9.36 -25.45
N ILE A 525 -7.14 9.61 -25.74
CA ILE A 525 -8.28 8.82 -25.26
C ILE A 525 -8.84 8.05 -26.45
N PRO A 526 -8.37 6.82 -26.71
CA PRO A 526 -8.92 6.01 -27.78
C PRO A 526 -10.36 5.59 -27.44
N PRO A 527 -11.19 5.27 -28.44
CA PRO A 527 -12.53 4.75 -28.20
C PRO A 527 -12.50 3.49 -27.34
N THR A 528 -13.35 3.46 -26.32
CA THR A 528 -13.55 2.30 -25.43
C THR A 528 -14.75 1.48 -25.88
N ALA A 529 -14.68 0.16 -25.73
CA ALA A 529 -15.82 -0.70 -25.97
C ALA A 529 -16.96 -0.37 -24.98
N GLU A 530 -18.20 -0.35 -25.46
CA GLU A 530 -19.38 -0.23 -24.60
C GLU A 530 -19.60 -1.55 -23.85
N ILE A 531 -19.95 -1.45 -22.57
CA ILE A 531 -20.36 -2.61 -21.77
C ILE A 531 -21.81 -2.91 -22.12
N ALA A 532 -22.08 -4.12 -22.59
CA ALA A 532 -23.44 -4.55 -22.86
C ALA A 532 -24.27 -4.57 -21.56
N ALA A 533 -25.40 -3.87 -21.56
CA ALA A 533 -26.37 -3.98 -20.48
C ALA A 533 -27.01 -5.37 -20.51
N PRO A 534 -27.12 -6.09 -19.38
CA PRO A 534 -27.80 -7.37 -19.35
C PRO A 534 -29.30 -7.19 -19.58
N GLU A 535 -29.92 -8.10 -20.34
CA GLU A 535 -31.33 -8.03 -20.69
C GLU A 535 -32.26 -8.35 -19.50
N ASP A 536 -31.83 -9.21 -18.58
CA ASP A 536 -32.64 -9.79 -17.49
C ASP A 536 -32.18 -9.36 -16.08
N LEU A 537 -31.98 -8.07 -15.86
CA LEU A 537 -31.65 -7.60 -14.52
C LEU A 537 -32.91 -7.39 -13.65
N ALA A 538 -32.86 -7.79 -12.38
CA ALA A 538 -33.99 -7.68 -11.43
C ALA A 538 -34.57 -6.26 -11.32
N ASP A 539 -35.90 -6.13 -11.26
CA ASP A 539 -36.58 -4.83 -11.12
C ASP A 539 -36.21 -4.16 -9.78
N ARG A 540 -36.21 -2.82 -9.73
CA ARG A 540 -35.94 -2.02 -8.52
C ARG A 540 -36.84 -2.40 -7.35
N LEU A 541 -38.07 -2.84 -7.62
CA LEU A 541 -39.00 -3.35 -6.60
C LEU A 541 -38.43 -4.54 -5.80
N HIS A 542 -37.43 -5.24 -6.34
CA HIS A 542 -36.73 -6.34 -5.65
C HIS A 542 -35.50 -5.88 -4.87
N CYS A 543 -35.09 -4.60 -4.99
CA CYS A 543 -33.95 -3.99 -4.32
C CYS A 543 -34.37 -3.14 -3.10
N VAL A 544 -35.25 -3.67 -2.24
CA VAL A 544 -35.64 -2.95 -1.01
C VAL A 544 -34.51 -3.08 0.03
N PRO A 545 -34.06 -1.98 0.66
CA PRO A 545 -33.08 -2.04 1.75
C PRO A 545 -33.50 -3.06 2.81
N ARG A 546 -32.56 -3.93 3.22
CA ARG A 546 -32.85 -4.92 4.27
C ARG A 546 -33.11 -4.20 5.59
N ASP A 547 -34.19 -4.57 6.27
CA ASP A 547 -34.60 -3.93 7.54
C ASP A 547 -33.78 -4.42 8.75
N PHE A 548 -32.97 -5.48 8.60
CA PHE A 548 -32.14 -6.13 9.64
C PHE A 548 -32.85 -6.29 11.00
N ALA A 549 -34.19 -6.28 11.00
CA ALA A 549 -34.98 -6.25 12.20
C ALA A 549 -35.18 -7.69 12.68
N GLU A 550 -34.61 -8.03 13.84
CA GLU A 550 -34.81 -9.34 14.47
C GLU A 550 -35.81 -9.23 15.63
N ASP A 551 -36.48 -10.35 15.97
CA ASP A 551 -37.47 -10.39 17.05
C ASP A 551 -36.84 -10.04 18.41
N THR A 552 -37.24 -8.90 18.95
CA THR A 552 -36.77 -8.38 20.25
C THR A 552 -37.53 -8.97 21.45
N GLU A 553 -38.52 -9.84 21.21
CA GLU A 553 -39.38 -10.44 22.26
C GLU A 553 -38.60 -11.28 23.29
N ARG A 554 -37.39 -11.74 22.94
CA ARG A 554 -36.51 -12.51 23.83
C ARG A 554 -35.24 -11.76 24.21
N ALA A 555 -35.32 -10.44 24.42
CA ALA A 555 -34.27 -9.72 25.11
C ALA A 555 -34.11 -10.29 26.53
N LEU A 556 -33.04 -11.07 26.76
CA LEU A 556 -32.71 -11.54 28.09
C LEU A 556 -32.58 -10.33 29.00
N LYS A 557 -33.22 -10.38 30.17
CA LYS A 557 -32.89 -9.46 31.26
C LYS A 557 -31.43 -9.68 31.59
N ASP A 558 -30.67 -8.60 31.56
CA ASP A 558 -29.26 -8.43 31.91
C ASP A 558 -28.93 -9.13 33.25
N THR A 559 -28.82 -10.46 33.21
CA THR A 559 -28.50 -11.30 34.36
C THR A 559 -27.18 -11.93 34.05
N ALA A 560 -26.12 -11.23 34.47
CA ALA A 560 -24.76 -11.73 34.45
C ALA A 560 -24.75 -13.16 35.03
N LYS A 561 -24.38 -14.12 34.19
CA LYS A 561 -24.18 -15.50 34.64
C LYS A 561 -22.82 -15.55 35.35
N GLU A 562 -22.76 -16.23 36.49
CA GLU A 562 -21.47 -16.49 37.14
C GLU A 562 -20.65 -17.40 36.22
N THR A 563 -19.61 -16.84 35.59
CA THR A 563 -18.78 -17.54 34.61
C THR A 563 -17.53 -18.11 35.24
N LEU A 564 -17.30 -19.40 34.98
CA LEU A 564 -16.06 -20.07 35.33
C LEU A 564 -14.98 -19.63 34.34
N ILE A 565 -13.94 -18.98 34.85
CA ILE A 565 -12.76 -18.58 34.07
C ILE A 565 -11.60 -19.48 34.45
N GLU A 566 -11.00 -20.12 33.45
CA GLU A 566 -9.76 -20.86 33.58
C GLU A 566 -8.60 -20.04 33.00
N ARG A 567 -7.44 -20.09 33.65
CA ARG A 567 -6.23 -19.41 33.19
C ARG A 567 -5.19 -20.42 32.73
N VAL A 568 -4.66 -20.20 31.53
CA VAL A 568 -3.61 -21.00 30.92
C VAL A 568 -2.37 -20.12 30.77
N ASN A 569 -1.31 -20.47 31.47
CA ASN A 569 -0.06 -19.73 31.41
C ASN A 569 0.70 -20.06 30.11
N LEU A 570 1.06 -19.04 29.33
CA LEU A 570 1.83 -19.17 28.10
C LEU A 570 3.32 -18.88 28.31
N ALA A 571 3.62 -17.91 29.18
CA ALA A 571 4.96 -17.50 29.57
C ALA A 571 4.91 -16.75 30.91
N GLU A 572 6.08 -16.35 31.43
CA GLU A 572 6.16 -15.52 32.63
C GLU A 572 5.39 -14.20 32.44
N GLY A 573 4.26 -14.05 33.16
CA GLY A 573 3.42 -12.86 33.10
C GLY A 573 2.43 -12.79 31.93
N VAL A 574 2.37 -13.81 31.06
CA VAL A 574 1.46 -13.87 29.91
C VAL A 574 0.49 -15.04 30.08
N ASP A 575 -0.77 -14.73 30.33
CA ASP A 575 -1.85 -15.70 30.55
C ASP A 575 -2.93 -15.59 29.45
N LEU A 576 -3.55 -16.72 29.14
CA LEU A 576 -4.76 -16.84 28.34
C LEU A 576 -5.94 -17.15 29.27
N GLU A 577 -6.98 -16.31 29.26
CA GLU A 577 -8.23 -16.54 30.00
C GLU A 577 -9.26 -17.25 29.11
N LEU A 578 -9.79 -18.38 29.58
CA LEU A 578 -10.83 -19.14 28.92
C LEU A 578 -12.12 -19.13 29.75
N VAL A 579 -13.26 -18.87 29.11
CA VAL A 579 -14.57 -18.91 29.73
C VAL A 579 -15.25 -20.23 29.41
N PHE A 580 -15.82 -20.87 30.43
CA PHE A 580 -16.61 -22.10 30.27
C PHE A 580 -17.98 -21.80 29.65
N VAL A 581 -18.32 -22.55 28.61
CA VAL A 581 -19.58 -22.45 27.86
C VAL A 581 -20.34 -23.77 27.99
N ASP A 582 -21.56 -23.70 28.50
CA ASP A 582 -22.44 -24.86 28.60
C ASP A 582 -22.93 -25.30 27.21
N ALA A 583 -23.18 -26.61 27.06
CA ALA A 583 -23.96 -27.13 25.93
C ALA A 583 -25.37 -26.52 25.90
N GLY A 584 -25.95 -26.38 24.72
CA GLY A 584 -27.29 -25.82 24.57
C GLY A 584 -27.73 -25.60 23.13
N GLU A 585 -28.92 -25.03 22.96
CA GLU A 585 -29.51 -24.75 21.66
C GLU A 585 -29.65 -23.25 21.45
N PHE A 586 -29.46 -22.81 20.21
CA PHE A 586 -29.71 -21.43 19.81
C PHE A 586 -30.18 -21.34 18.36
N GLN A 587 -30.64 -20.14 17.99
CA GLN A 587 -30.96 -19.82 16.61
C GLN A 587 -29.72 -19.22 15.94
N MET A 588 -29.13 -19.95 15.00
CA MET A 588 -28.01 -19.51 14.18
C MET A 588 -28.51 -18.84 12.91
N GLY A 589 -27.83 -17.79 12.47
CA GLY A 589 -28.17 -17.06 11.25
C GLY A 589 -29.33 -16.07 11.43
N ALA A 590 -29.77 -15.48 10.33
CA ALA A 590 -30.83 -14.48 10.30
C ALA A 590 -31.61 -14.52 8.97
N ASP A 591 -32.94 -14.65 9.05
CA ASP A 591 -33.81 -14.67 7.85
C ASP A 591 -33.93 -13.29 7.17
N ARG A 592 -33.71 -12.21 7.92
CA ARG A 592 -33.77 -10.81 7.45
C ARG A 592 -32.40 -10.17 7.29
N GLY A 593 -31.33 -10.97 7.44
CA GLY A 593 -29.94 -10.56 7.30
C GLY A 593 -29.43 -10.58 5.86
N TYR A 594 -28.11 -10.60 5.68
CA TYR A 594 -27.51 -10.87 4.37
C TYR A 594 -27.92 -12.28 3.88
N THR A 595 -27.92 -12.52 2.57
CA THR A 595 -28.36 -13.81 2.01
C THR A 595 -27.54 -14.98 2.54
N ASN A 596 -26.24 -14.76 2.73
CA ASN A 596 -25.32 -15.70 3.32
C ASN A 596 -25.50 -15.83 4.85
N GLU A 597 -26.61 -15.40 5.44
CA GLU A 597 -26.93 -15.63 6.86
C GLU A 597 -28.19 -16.46 7.03
N GLY A 598 -28.92 -16.69 5.95
CA GLY A 598 -30.16 -17.44 5.95
C GLY A 598 -30.01 -18.87 5.42
N PRO A 599 -31.02 -19.73 5.65
CA PRO A 599 -32.11 -19.52 6.59
C PRO A 599 -31.61 -19.56 8.05
N ALA A 600 -32.32 -18.90 8.96
CA ALA A 600 -32.06 -19.04 10.38
C ALA A 600 -32.46 -20.45 10.85
N LEU A 601 -31.54 -21.15 11.51
CA LEU A 601 -31.70 -22.56 11.88
C LEU A 601 -31.46 -22.77 13.36
N SER A 602 -32.20 -23.70 13.95
CA SER A 602 -31.94 -24.16 15.32
C SER A 602 -30.73 -25.09 15.29
N VAL A 603 -29.68 -24.71 16.03
CA VAL A 603 -28.41 -25.43 16.12
C VAL A 603 -28.16 -25.82 17.57
N SER A 604 -27.67 -27.04 17.79
CA SER A 604 -27.34 -27.59 19.11
C SER A 604 -25.83 -27.70 19.27
N ILE A 605 -25.30 -27.08 20.32
CA ILE A 605 -23.95 -27.33 20.84
C ILE A 605 -24.05 -28.54 21.77
N GLU A 606 -23.49 -29.67 21.36
CA GLU A 606 -23.67 -30.96 22.05
C GLU A 606 -22.84 -31.08 23.34
N GLU A 607 -21.61 -30.55 23.32
CA GLU A 607 -20.66 -30.66 24.41
C GLU A 607 -20.25 -29.27 24.93
N PRO A 608 -20.09 -29.10 26.25
CA PRO A 608 -19.52 -27.87 26.78
C PRO A 608 -18.07 -27.71 26.33
N PHE A 609 -17.62 -26.47 26.24
CA PHE A 609 -16.25 -26.13 25.83
C PHE A 609 -15.76 -24.90 26.58
N LEU A 610 -14.45 -24.67 26.51
CA LEU A 610 -13.81 -23.45 26.99
C LEU A 610 -13.44 -22.60 25.78
N MET A 611 -13.71 -21.30 25.81
CA MET A 611 -13.34 -20.38 24.72
C MET A 611 -12.59 -19.17 25.26
N GLY A 612 -11.63 -18.66 24.48
CA GLY A 612 -10.91 -17.43 24.77
C GLY A 612 -11.86 -16.30 25.13
N LYS A 613 -11.67 -15.71 26.31
CA LYS A 613 -12.45 -14.57 26.78
C LYS A 613 -12.28 -13.34 25.88
N PHE A 614 -11.08 -13.23 25.29
CA PHE A 614 -10.57 -12.19 24.42
C PHE A 614 -10.03 -12.83 23.13
N GLU A 615 -9.89 -12.05 22.07
CA GLU A 615 -9.02 -12.33 20.94
C GLU A 615 -7.59 -12.62 21.43
N ILE A 616 -6.86 -13.46 20.69
CA ILE A 616 -5.43 -13.65 20.94
C ILE A 616 -4.72 -12.31 20.74
N THR A 617 -3.97 -11.87 21.74
CA THR A 617 -3.24 -10.61 21.68
C THR A 617 -1.90 -10.75 20.95
N ASN A 618 -1.32 -9.62 20.53
CA ASN A 618 0.03 -9.61 19.97
C ASN A 618 1.08 -10.19 20.95
N GLU A 619 0.96 -9.93 22.26
CA GLU A 619 1.86 -10.50 23.27
C GLU A 619 1.75 -12.02 23.37
N GLN A 620 0.51 -12.54 23.37
CA GLN A 620 0.25 -13.98 23.41
C GLN A 620 0.73 -14.66 22.12
N TYR A 621 0.48 -14.08 20.95
CA TYR A 621 0.94 -14.62 19.68
C TYR A 621 2.47 -14.63 19.57
N ARG A 622 3.16 -13.61 20.10
CA ARG A 622 4.63 -13.55 20.13
C ARG A 622 5.30 -14.60 21.01
N CYS A 623 4.55 -15.30 21.87
CA CYS A 623 5.07 -16.51 22.54
C CYS A 623 5.28 -17.68 21.56
N PHE A 624 4.52 -17.72 20.47
CA PHE A 624 4.65 -18.68 19.37
C PHE A 624 5.59 -18.17 18.27
N ASP A 625 5.37 -16.94 17.81
CA ASP A 625 6.16 -16.29 16.76
C ASP A 625 6.69 -14.93 17.24
N PRO A 626 7.89 -14.88 17.86
CA PRO A 626 8.46 -13.65 18.39
C PRO A 626 8.69 -12.56 17.33
N GLY A 627 8.70 -12.91 16.05
CA GLY A 627 8.93 -11.99 14.94
C GLY A 627 7.66 -11.35 14.37
N HIS A 628 6.47 -11.74 14.85
CA HIS A 628 5.21 -11.22 14.31
C HIS A 628 5.03 -9.72 14.55
N ASP A 629 4.58 -9.02 13.50
CA ASP A 629 4.23 -7.61 13.51
C ASP A 629 2.87 -7.39 12.83
N SER A 630 1.87 -7.02 13.62
CA SER A 630 0.54 -6.65 13.12
C SER A 630 0.54 -5.32 12.34
N GLY A 631 1.63 -4.57 12.37
CA GLY A 631 1.89 -3.40 11.53
C GLY A 631 1.10 -2.15 11.94
N LEU A 632 0.91 -1.27 10.95
CA LEU A 632 0.20 -0.01 11.08
C LEU A 632 -1.04 0.04 10.16
N GLU A 633 -1.99 0.87 10.56
CA GLU A 633 -3.02 1.45 9.71
C GLU A 633 -2.52 2.81 9.23
N THR A 634 -2.17 2.94 7.94
CA THR A 634 -1.49 4.13 7.39
C THR A 634 -2.37 4.94 6.44
N GLY A 635 -1.90 6.12 6.06
CA GLY A 635 -2.44 6.86 4.91
C GLY A 635 -3.52 7.88 5.24
N GLU A 636 -3.78 8.14 6.52
CA GLU A 636 -4.75 9.15 6.98
C GLU A 636 -4.11 10.52 7.26
N ALA A 637 -2.78 10.61 7.21
CA ALA A 637 -2.02 11.83 7.43
C ALA A 637 -0.87 11.98 6.42
N TYR A 638 -0.42 13.21 6.20
CA TYR A 638 0.89 13.45 5.60
C TYR A 638 1.93 12.95 6.59
N GLN A 639 2.88 12.17 6.10
CA GLN A 639 3.90 11.58 6.95
C GLN A 639 5.15 12.47 6.91
N PHE A 640 5.45 13.19 7.99
CA PHE A 640 6.70 13.92 8.18
C PHE A 640 7.53 13.41 9.37
N GLY A 641 6.96 12.51 10.18
CA GLY A 641 7.62 11.88 11.32
C GLY A 641 7.02 10.52 11.69
N ASP A 642 7.70 9.81 12.59
CA ASP A 642 7.28 8.49 13.07
C ASP A 642 5.89 8.51 13.73
N ASP A 643 5.55 9.60 14.42
CA ASP A 643 4.25 9.84 15.06
C ASP A 643 3.11 10.12 14.06
N GLU A 644 3.43 10.34 12.79
CA GLU A 644 2.47 10.67 11.73
C GLU A 644 2.30 9.54 10.71
N ARG A 645 2.99 8.40 10.88
CA ARG A 645 2.94 7.26 9.95
C ARG A 645 1.57 6.58 9.89
N GLY A 646 0.84 6.62 11.00
CA GLY A 646 -0.43 5.94 11.15
C GLY A 646 -0.68 5.45 12.56
N HIS A 647 -1.73 4.65 12.70
CA HIS A 647 -2.17 4.10 13.97
C HIS A 647 -1.66 2.66 14.12
N THR A 648 -1.01 2.36 15.24
CA THR A 648 -0.43 1.03 15.48
C THR A 648 -1.49 -0.03 15.75
N LEU A 649 -1.28 -1.22 15.18
CA LEU A 649 -2.06 -2.44 15.42
C LEU A 649 -1.26 -3.49 16.22
N ASN A 650 -0.03 -3.16 16.65
CA ASN A 650 0.96 -4.12 17.13
C ASN A 650 1.29 -4.00 18.64
N ARG A 651 0.54 -3.20 19.40
CA ARG A 651 0.76 -3.10 20.86
C ARG A 651 0.49 -4.46 21.53
N PRO A 652 1.23 -4.81 22.60
CA PRO A 652 1.09 -6.08 23.32
C PRO A 652 -0.36 -6.50 23.62
N GLU A 653 -1.17 -5.54 24.04
CA GLU A 653 -2.55 -5.72 24.48
C GLU A 653 -3.60 -5.68 23.36
N GLN A 654 -3.23 -5.26 22.15
CA GLN A 654 -4.12 -5.29 20.98
C GLN A 654 -4.29 -6.72 20.45
N PRO A 655 -5.43 -7.03 19.81
CA PRO A 655 -5.60 -8.29 19.11
C PRO A 655 -4.55 -8.44 18.01
N VAL A 656 -4.09 -9.68 17.80
CA VAL A 656 -3.23 -10.01 16.67
C VAL A 656 -4.03 -9.94 15.37
N VAL A 657 -3.48 -9.29 14.34
CA VAL A 657 -4.05 -9.22 12.98
C VAL A 657 -2.97 -9.47 11.93
N ARG A 658 -3.34 -9.48 10.65
CA ARG A 658 -2.45 -9.88 9.53
C ARG A 658 -1.86 -11.27 9.73
N VAL A 659 -2.67 -12.15 10.31
CA VAL A 659 -2.40 -13.58 10.43
C VAL A 659 -3.38 -14.33 9.54
N SER A 660 -2.89 -15.30 8.78
CA SER A 660 -3.74 -16.19 7.99
C SER A 660 -4.43 -17.23 8.87
N TRP A 661 -5.49 -17.84 8.36
CA TRP A 661 -6.15 -18.96 9.03
C TRP A 661 -5.17 -20.11 9.31
N GLU A 662 -4.29 -20.41 8.35
CA GLU A 662 -3.26 -21.44 8.50
C GLU A 662 -2.27 -21.11 9.63
N GLN A 663 -1.88 -19.84 9.78
CA GLN A 663 -1.04 -19.38 10.89
C GLN A 663 -1.77 -19.48 12.24
N ALA A 664 -3.04 -19.09 12.28
CA ALA A 664 -3.88 -19.21 13.48
C ALA A 664 -4.06 -20.69 13.92
N MET A 665 -4.21 -21.61 12.98
CA MET A 665 -4.23 -23.05 13.26
C MET A 665 -2.89 -23.56 13.79
N ARG A 666 -1.75 -23.12 13.22
CA ARG A 666 -0.42 -23.46 13.74
C ARG A 666 -0.19 -22.93 15.16
N PHE A 667 -0.73 -21.76 15.50
CA PHE A 667 -0.75 -21.27 16.87
C PHE A 667 -1.55 -22.21 17.80
N CYS A 668 -2.72 -22.69 17.37
CA CYS A 668 -3.51 -23.66 18.15
C CYS A 668 -2.77 -24.99 18.36
N GLU A 669 -2.08 -25.49 17.33
CA GLU A 669 -1.23 -26.69 17.41
C GLU A 669 -0.07 -26.49 18.39
N TRP A 670 0.61 -25.35 18.32
CA TRP A 670 1.66 -24.98 19.26
C TRP A 670 1.13 -24.90 20.69
N LEU A 671 0.00 -24.22 20.89
CA LEU A 671 -0.63 -24.07 22.20
C LEU A 671 -1.04 -25.43 22.79
N THR A 672 -1.51 -26.33 21.94
CA THR A 672 -1.81 -27.73 22.30
C THR A 672 -0.56 -28.45 22.80
N ALA A 673 0.53 -28.38 22.04
CA ALA A 673 1.80 -29.00 22.40
C ALA A 673 2.42 -28.38 23.67
N HIS A 674 2.25 -27.07 23.87
CA HIS A 674 2.80 -26.33 25.00
C HIS A 674 2.10 -26.63 26.31
N THR A 675 0.78 -26.81 26.28
CA THR A 675 -0.06 -26.95 27.48
C THR A 675 -0.46 -28.40 27.76
N GLY A 676 -0.38 -29.28 26.77
CA GLY A 676 -0.91 -30.65 26.84
C GLY A 676 -2.44 -30.76 26.76
N ARG A 677 -3.14 -29.65 26.47
CA ARG A 677 -4.60 -29.60 26.29
C ARG A 677 -4.93 -29.41 24.81
N SER A 678 -6.10 -29.86 24.35
CA SER A 678 -6.48 -29.77 22.94
C SER A 678 -7.05 -28.40 22.60
N PHE A 679 -6.31 -27.59 21.85
CA PHE A 679 -6.74 -26.28 21.34
C PHE A 679 -7.02 -26.28 19.84
N ARG A 680 -8.01 -25.50 19.42
CA ARG A 680 -8.37 -25.24 18.02
C ARG A 680 -9.04 -23.88 17.87
N LEU A 681 -9.29 -23.45 16.65
CA LEU A 681 -10.21 -22.33 16.38
C LEU A 681 -11.66 -22.73 16.74
N PRO A 682 -12.51 -21.78 17.18
CA PRO A 682 -13.95 -22.03 17.34
C PRO A 682 -14.56 -22.45 16.01
N THR A 683 -15.57 -23.32 16.02
CA THR A 683 -16.42 -23.46 14.84
C THR A 683 -17.28 -22.22 14.66
N GLU A 684 -17.83 -22.03 13.47
CA GLU A 684 -18.77 -20.95 13.19
C GLU A 684 -19.96 -20.93 14.17
N GLU A 685 -20.50 -22.12 14.48
CA GLU A 685 -21.61 -22.32 15.41
C GLU A 685 -21.23 -21.92 16.83
N GLU A 686 -20.07 -22.36 17.32
CA GLU A 686 -19.57 -22.02 18.65
C GLU A 686 -19.34 -20.52 18.82
N TRP A 687 -18.80 -19.88 17.78
CA TRP A 687 -18.58 -18.44 17.79
C TRP A 687 -19.91 -17.68 17.84
N GLU A 688 -20.90 -18.02 17.00
CA GLU A 688 -22.19 -17.31 17.02
C GLU A 688 -22.96 -17.56 18.31
N TYR A 689 -22.90 -18.79 18.84
CA TYR A 689 -23.52 -19.16 20.11
C TYR A 689 -23.00 -18.29 21.26
N THR A 690 -21.68 -18.16 21.35
CA THR A 690 -21.01 -17.34 22.37
C THR A 690 -21.23 -15.85 22.15
N CYS A 691 -21.24 -15.37 20.91
CA CYS A 691 -21.52 -13.98 20.56
C CYS A 691 -22.92 -13.56 21.04
N ARG A 692 -23.94 -14.35 20.71
CA ARG A 692 -25.34 -14.11 21.10
C ARG A 692 -25.56 -14.18 22.59
N ALA A 693 -24.86 -15.07 23.30
CA ALA A 693 -25.00 -15.27 24.74
C ALA A 693 -26.48 -15.43 25.20
N GLY A 694 -27.28 -16.10 24.36
CA GLY A 694 -28.70 -16.36 24.59
C GLY A 694 -29.67 -15.30 24.05
N THR A 695 -29.21 -14.21 23.45
CA THR A 695 -30.08 -13.23 22.78
C THR A 695 -30.45 -13.66 21.35
N THR A 696 -31.55 -13.10 20.85
CA THR A 696 -32.00 -13.22 19.45
C THR A 696 -31.95 -11.88 18.72
N THR A 697 -31.29 -10.89 19.33
CA THR A 697 -31.12 -9.55 18.76
C THR A 697 -29.88 -9.49 17.88
N PRO A 698 -29.78 -8.51 16.95
CA PRO A 698 -28.63 -8.39 16.06
C PRO A 698 -27.31 -8.24 16.84
N LEU A 699 -27.36 -7.51 17.96
CA LEU A 699 -26.25 -7.29 18.88
C LEU A 699 -26.68 -7.76 20.28
N TRP A 700 -25.80 -8.33 21.09
CA TRP A 700 -26.16 -8.80 22.43
C TRP A 700 -26.73 -7.68 23.31
N TYR A 701 -26.30 -6.45 23.07
CA TYR A 701 -26.72 -5.24 23.78
C TYR A 701 -27.90 -4.50 23.12
N GLY A 702 -28.46 -5.00 22.01
CA GLY A 702 -29.66 -4.42 21.39
C GLY A 702 -29.72 -4.51 19.87
N THR A 703 -30.16 -3.43 19.24
CA THR A 703 -30.33 -3.28 17.79
C THR A 703 -29.23 -2.41 17.16
N LEU A 704 -29.22 -2.28 15.84
CA LEU A 704 -28.28 -1.43 15.10
C LEU A 704 -28.35 0.08 15.44
N ASP A 705 -29.38 0.51 16.17
CA ASP A 705 -29.52 1.89 16.67
C ASP A 705 -29.09 2.03 18.14
N SER A 706 -28.63 0.95 18.76
CA SER A 706 -28.19 0.96 20.15
C SER A 706 -26.79 1.56 20.27
N GLU A 707 -26.58 2.33 21.33
CA GLU A 707 -25.29 2.93 21.68
C GLU A 707 -24.20 1.86 21.83
N PHE A 708 -23.25 1.85 20.90
CA PHE A 708 -22.19 0.84 20.87
C PHE A 708 -20.88 1.31 21.50
N SER A 709 -20.68 2.60 21.79
CA SER A 709 -19.39 3.18 22.19
C SER A 709 -18.77 2.56 23.46
N THR A 710 -19.57 1.82 24.24
CA THR A 710 -19.12 1.09 25.45
C THR A 710 -19.18 -0.43 25.32
N SER A 711 -19.59 -0.95 24.17
CA SER A 711 -19.91 -2.36 23.94
C SER A 711 -19.17 -2.99 22.75
N ALA A 712 -18.72 -2.19 21.77
CA ALA A 712 -17.99 -2.66 20.60
C ALA A 712 -17.15 -1.52 19.99
N ASN A 713 -16.06 -1.88 19.30
CA ASN A 713 -15.24 -0.99 18.48
C ASN A 713 -15.65 -1.12 17.00
N PHE A 714 -16.09 -0.03 16.39
CA PHE A 714 -16.60 0.03 15.02
C PHE A 714 -16.13 1.29 14.29
N SER A 715 -16.35 1.33 12.97
CA SER A 715 -16.15 2.56 12.21
C SER A 715 -17.21 3.60 12.56
N ASP A 716 -16.79 4.67 13.22
CA ASP A 716 -17.63 5.62 13.95
C ASP A 716 -17.25 7.09 13.66
N ALA A 717 -17.65 8.03 14.54
CA ALA A 717 -17.31 9.44 14.37
C ALA A 717 -15.79 9.72 14.26
N THR A 718 -14.92 8.87 14.82
CA THR A 718 -13.48 9.03 14.70
C THR A 718 -13.06 8.96 13.23
N HIS A 719 -13.62 8.04 12.43
CA HIS A 719 -13.29 7.82 11.03
C HIS A 719 -13.88 8.86 10.05
N HIS A 720 -14.84 9.67 10.50
CA HIS A 720 -15.52 10.64 9.63
C HIS A 720 -14.65 11.85 9.27
N THR A 721 -13.69 12.21 10.12
CA THR A 721 -12.78 13.32 9.86
C THR A 721 -11.38 12.83 9.58
N VAL A 722 -10.86 13.24 8.43
CA VAL A 722 -9.45 13.14 8.12
C VAL A 722 -8.88 14.54 8.16
N TYR A 723 -8.06 14.77 9.18
CA TYR A 723 -7.37 16.02 9.38
C TYR A 723 -5.89 15.81 9.04
N TYR A 724 -5.43 16.44 7.96
CA TYR A 724 -4.01 16.67 7.81
C TYR A 724 -3.63 17.84 8.74
N PRO A 725 -2.77 17.64 9.75
CA PRO A 725 -2.37 18.69 10.70
C PRO A 725 -1.90 20.00 10.04
N HIS A 726 -1.42 19.89 8.80
CA HIS A 726 -0.87 20.98 8.00
C HIS A 726 -1.83 21.53 6.94
N VAL A 727 -3.07 21.03 6.85
CA VAL A 727 -4.07 21.47 5.88
C VAL A 727 -5.30 22.03 6.62
N PRO A 728 -5.70 23.28 6.35
CA PRO A 728 -6.71 23.98 7.16
C PRO A 728 -8.15 23.48 6.95
N THR A 729 -8.40 22.53 6.05
CA THR A 729 -9.74 22.00 5.74
C THR A 729 -9.74 20.48 5.69
N ALA A 730 -10.75 19.88 6.32
CA ALA A 730 -11.00 18.44 6.31
C ALA A 730 -11.25 17.94 4.88
N ILE A 731 -10.78 16.73 4.61
CA ILE A 731 -11.09 15.98 3.38
C ILE A 731 -12.38 15.21 3.63
N PRO A 732 -13.25 15.01 2.61
CA PRO A 732 -14.39 14.12 2.76
C PRO A 732 -13.97 12.74 3.27
N PRO A 733 -14.79 12.09 4.10
CA PRO A 733 -14.52 10.73 4.53
C PRO A 733 -14.42 9.81 3.31
N TRP A 734 -13.46 8.91 3.33
CA TRP A 734 -13.25 7.89 2.30
C TRP A 734 -13.51 6.48 2.82
N ARG A 735 -14.22 6.34 3.95
CA ARG A 735 -14.72 5.07 4.50
C ARG A 735 -16.12 5.27 5.12
N PRO A 736 -17.01 4.27 5.07
CA PRO A 736 -18.29 4.31 5.76
C PRO A 736 -18.07 4.36 7.27
N ALA A 737 -18.88 5.15 7.97
CA ALA A 737 -18.83 5.26 9.42
C ALA A 737 -20.19 5.61 10.00
N ASP A 738 -20.51 5.11 11.19
CA ASP A 738 -21.70 5.49 11.95
C ASP A 738 -21.40 6.64 12.91
N THR A 739 -21.53 7.86 12.39
CA THR A 739 -21.17 9.11 13.10
C THR A 739 -22.08 9.49 14.26
N ARG A 740 -23.08 8.66 14.58
CA ARG A 740 -23.94 8.86 15.75
C ARG A 740 -23.20 8.58 17.06
N PHE A 741 -22.12 7.80 16.99
CA PHE A 741 -21.41 7.22 18.12
C PHE A 741 -19.89 7.50 18.00
N ASP A 742 -19.18 7.41 19.12
CA ASP A 742 -17.74 7.66 19.23
C ASP A 742 -17.17 6.77 20.35
N ASP A 743 -16.53 5.68 19.96
CA ASP A 743 -15.86 4.72 20.83
C ASP A 743 -14.44 5.15 21.23
N THR A 744 -13.96 6.28 20.69
CA THR A 744 -12.66 6.92 20.91
C THR A 744 -11.44 6.20 20.30
N TRP A 745 -11.63 5.06 19.64
CA TRP A 745 -10.56 4.26 19.05
C TRP A 745 -10.56 4.35 17.52
N ARG A 746 -9.46 4.85 16.96
CA ARG A 746 -9.29 4.92 15.49
C ARG A 746 -8.94 3.58 14.85
N VAL A 747 -8.45 2.63 15.64
CA VAL A 747 -8.06 1.27 15.23
C VAL A 747 -8.43 0.27 16.33
N SER A 748 -7.98 -0.98 16.26
CA SER A 748 -8.18 -1.94 17.34
C SER A 748 -7.78 -1.38 18.71
N ALA A 749 -8.62 -1.67 19.71
CA ALA A 749 -8.38 -1.33 21.09
C ALA A 749 -7.60 -2.46 21.79
N ALA A 750 -7.17 -2.20 23.03
CA ALA A 750 -6.76 -3.28 23.91
C ALA A 750 -7.95 -4.24 24.12
N VAL A 751 -7.70 -5.56 24.08
CA VAL A 751 -8.77 -6.53 24.30
C VAL A 751 -9.46 -6.31 25.66
N GLY A 752 -10.77 -6.47 25.72
CA GLY A 752 -11.56 -6.24 26.93
C GLY A 752 -11.83 -4.78 27.29
N SER A 753 -11.53 -3.84 26.40
CA SER A 753 -11.85 -2.41 26.61
C SER A 753 -13.36 -2.14 26.65
N PHE A 754 -14.15 -3.00 26.01
CA PHE A 754 -15.60 -2.88 25.92
C PHE A 754 -16.31 -3.80 26.90
N ARG A 755 -17.59 -3.53 27.19
CA ARG A 755 -18.37 -4.37 28.12
C ARG A 755 -18.48 -5.81 27.60
N PRO A 756 -18.38 -6.82 28.48
CA PRO A 756 -18.64 -8.18 28.08
C PRO A 756 -20.13 -8.40 27.82
N ASN A 757 -20.43 -9.40 27.00
CA ASN A 757 -21.78 -9.93 26.88
C ASN A 757 -22.22 -10.66 28.18
N PRO A 758 -23.49 -11.12 28.29
CA PRO A 758 -23.99 -11.76 29.52
C PRO A 758 -23.24 -13.03 29.97
N TRP A 759 -22.43 -13.62 29.08
CA TRP A 759 -21.57 -14.77 29.37
C TRP A 759 -20.10 -14.38 29.58
N GLY A 760 -19.77 -13.10 29.73
CA GLY A 760 -18.42 -12.66 30.09
C GLY A 760 -17.42 -12.59 28.93
N PHE A 761 -17.86 -12.78 27.67
CA PHE A 761 -17.01 -12.60 26.49
C PHE A 761 -16.99 -11.15 26.06
N HIS A 762 -15.80 -10.64 25.73
CA HIS A 762 -15.60 -9.29 25.23
C HIS A 762 -15.42 -9.27 23.72
N ASP A 763 -15.64 -8.11 23.11
CA ASP A 763 -15.26 -7.79 21.73
C ASP A 763 -15.93 -8.64 20.63
N MET A 764 -16.90 -9.50 20.98
CA MET A 764 -17.60 -10.40 20.05
C MET A 764 -18.34 -9.71 18.88
N HIS A 765 -18.50 -8.40 18.88
CA HIS A 765 -19.19 -7.66 17.82
C HIS A 765 -18.26 -6.79 16.97
N GLY A 766 -17.09 -6.40 17.49
CA GLY A 766 -16.24 -5.35 16.93
C GLY A 766 -14.78 -5.59 17.27
N ASN A 767 -13.96 -4.55 17.24
CA ASN A 767 -12.50 -4.64 17.41
C ASN A 767 -11.85 -5.32 16.20
N VAL A 768 -11.81 -6.65 16.13
CA VAL A 768 -11.39 -7.39 14.93
C VAL A 768 -12.40 -8.45 14.56
N ALA A 769 -12.51 -8.72 13.27
CA ALA A 769 -13.19 -9.94 12.83
C ALA A 769 -12.30 -11.16 13.15
N GLU A 770 -12.87 -12.35 13.22
CA GLU A 770 -12.19 -13.53 13.77
C GLU A 770 -12.31 -14.75 12.85
N TRP A 771 -11.16 -15.40 12.61
CA TRP A 771 -11.12 -16.71 11.96
C TRP A 771 -11.85 -17.78 12.76
N THR A 772 -12.60 -18.63 12.05
CA THR A 772 -13.22 -19.84 12.61
C THR A 772 -12.64 -21.09 11.93
N ALA A 773 -12.84 -22.27 12.52
CA ALA A 773 -12.43 -23.54 11.92
C ALA A 773 -13.26 -23.93 10.68
N SER A 774 -14.40 -23.27 10.45
CA SER A 774 -15.38 -23.67 9.44
C SER A 774 -14.99 -23.25 8.03
N SER A 775 -15.19 -24.17 7.08
CA SER A 775 -15.03 -23.93 5.64
C SER A 775 -16.25 -23.19 5.07
N TYR A 776 -16.04 -22.29 4.11
CA TYR A 776 -17.10 -21.56 3.40
C TYR A 776 -17.26 -22.10 1.98
N GLY A 777 -18.15 -23.08 1.80
CA GLY A 777 -18.39 -23.74 0.51
C GLY A 777 -17.26 -24.65 0.01
N SER A 778 -15.99 -24.24 0.16
CA SER A 778 -14.78 -25.03 -0.12
C SER A 778 -13.82 -24.97 1.07
N ASP A 779 -12.84 -25.89 1.11
CA ASP A 779 -11.82 -25.89 2.17
C ASP A 779 -10.78 -24.77 2.05
N GLN A 780 -10.69 -24.10 0.90
CA GLN A 780 -9.80 -22.97 0.68
C GLN A 780 -10.36 -21.69 1.31
N ALA A 781 -11.67 -21.46 1.22
CA ALA A 781 -12.31 -20.31 1.83
C ALA A 781 -12.69 -20.63 3.29
N LYS A 782 -12.32 -19.77 4.23
CA LYS A 782 -12.59 -19.93 5.66
C LYS A 782 -13.52 -18.86 6.17
N VAL A 783 -14.44 -19.27 7.04
CA VAL A 783 -15.44 -18.38 7.61
C VAL A 783 -14.77 -17.44 8.62
N VAL A 784 -15.08 -16.16 8.48
CA VAL A 784 -14.74 -15.09 9.41
C VAL A 784 -16.04 -14.53 10.01
N ARG A 785 -16.01 -14.32 11.33
CA ARG A 785 -17.14 -13.83 12.12
C ARG A 785 -16.80 -12.53 12.85
N GLY A 786 -17.82 -11.80 13.28
CA GLY A 786 -17.65 -10.49 13.92
C GLY A 786 -17.33 -9.37 12.92
N GLY A 787 -17.24 -8.15 13.43
CA GLY A 787 -16.82 -6.97 12.67
C GLY A 787 -15.53 -6.38 13.23
N SER A 788 -14.92 -5.45 12.49
CA SER A 788 -13.72 -4.75 12.93
C SER A 788 -13.94 -3.27 13.21
N TRP A 789 -12.89 -2.57 13.65
CA TRP A 789 -12.84 -1.10 13.74
C TRP A 789 -13.12 -0.39 12.40
N ARG A 790 -13.09 -1.11 11.27
CA ARG A 790 -13.43 -0.59 9.93
C ARG A 790 -14.88 -0.83 9.52
N ASP A 791 -15.61 -1.66 10.26
CA ASP A 791 -16.97 -2.03 9.93
C ASP A 791 -18.00 -1.17 10.65
N CYS A 792 -19.12 -0.87 9.99
CA CYS A 792 -20.30 -0.33 10.66
C CYS A 792 -21.09 -1.46 11.36
N PRO A 793 -21.95 -1.15 12.36
CA PRO A 793 -22.67 -2.17 13.16
C PRO A 793 -23.43 -3.24 12.37
N LYS A 794 -23.87 -2.95 11.14
CA LYS A 794 -24.52 -3.94 10.23
C LYS A 794 -23.66 -5.19 9.98
N ARG A 795 -22.34 -5.01 10.00
CA ARG A 795 -21.32 -6.05 9.78
C ARG A 795 -20.67 -6.53 11.09
N GLY A 796 -21.18 -6.06 12.23
CA GLY A 796 -20.83 -6.59 13.55
C GLY A 796 -21.95 -7.41 14.21
N ARG A 797 -23.04 -7.67 13.49
CA ARG A 797 -24.15 -8.47 13.99
C ARG A 797 -23.70 -9.89 14.32
N SER A 798 -24.38 -10.52 15.27
CA SER A 798 -24.09 -11.90 15.68
C SER A 798 -24.12 -12.88 14.49
N ALA A 799 -25.09 -12.70 13.57
CA ALA A 799 -25.23 -13.54 12.37
C ALA A 799 -24.29 -13.15 11.22
N PHE A 800 -23.56 -12.03 11.33
CA PHE A 800 -22.72 -11.57 10.23
C PHE A 800 -21.63 -12.59 9.92
N ARG A 801 -21.48 -12.87 8.62
CA ARG A 801 -20.52 -13.82 8.07
C ARG A 801 -19.81 -13.23 6.88
N ASN A 802 -18.49 -13.40 6.88
CA ASN A 802 -17.62 -13.13 5.74
C ASN A 802 -16.70 -14.34 5.51
N HIS A 803 -15.91 -14.31 4.45
CA HIS A 803 -14.92 -15.34 4.16
C HIS A 803 -13.74 -14.80 3.35
N PHE A 804 -12.60 -15.46 3.55
CA PHE A 804 -11.34 -15.19 2.87
C PHE A 804 -10.58 -16.50 2.63
N ASP A 805 -9.61 -16.46 1.72
CA ASP A 805 -8.71 -17.60 1.49
C ASP A 805 -7.87 -17.92 2.74
N ALA A 806 -7.70 -19.21 3.04
CA ALA A 806 -7.05 -19.70 4.26
C ALA A 806 -5.60 -19.20 4.42
N SER A 807 -4.91 -18.90 3.32
CA SER A 807 -3.53 -18.41 3.34
C SER A 807 -3.43 -16.89 3.43
N GLN A 808 -4.53 -16.15 3.30
CA GLN A 808 -4.53 -14.69 3.26
C GLN A 808 -4.34 -14.09 4.65
N CYS A 809 -3.36 -13.21 4.80
CA CYS A 809 -3.22 -12.35 5.98
C CYS A 809 -4.09 -11.10 5.76
N VAL A 810 -5.19 -10.98 6.51
CA VAL A 810 -6.13 -9.86 6.36
C VAL A 810 -5.86 -8.82 7.45
N HIS A 811 -5.90 -7.54 7.07
CA HIS A 811 -5.48 -6.41 7.92
C HIS A 811 -6.30 -6.24 9.21
N ASP A 812 -7.55 -6.71 9.23
CA ASP A 812 -8.51 -6.53 10.33
C ASP A 812 -9.11 -7.84 10.84
N VAL A 813 -8.48 -8.98 10.54
CA VAL A 813 -8.89 -10.31 11.01
C VAL A 813 -7.86 -10.90 11.98
N GLY A 814 -8.32 -11.17 13.20
CA GLY A 814 -7.61 -11.93 14.23
C GLY A 814 -8.26 -13.29 14.49
N PHE A 815 -8.15 -13.81 15.71
CA PHE A 815 -8.80 -15.06 16.09
C PHE A 815 -8.88 -15.27 17.60
N ARG A 816 -9.73 -16.22 18.01
CA ARG A 816 -9.78 -16.80 19.36
C ARG A 816 -9.53 -18.30 19.29
N VAL A 817 -9.35 -18.90 20.46
CA VAL A 817 -9.16 -20.35 20.60
C VAL A 817 -10.24 -20.97 21.47
N VAL A 818 -10.55 -22.23 21.22
CA VAL A 818 -11.36 -23.07 22.09
C VAL A 818 -10.55 -24.28 22.55
N CYS A 819 -10.90 -24.78 23.74
CA CYS A 819 -10.29 -25.92 24.39
C CYS A 819 -11.38 -26.86 24.90
N ALA A 820 -11.12 -28.17 24.82
CA ALA A 820 -11.96 -29.15 25.51
C ALA A 820 -11.89 -28.93 27.05
N PRO A 821 -13.00 -29.14 27.78
CA PRO A 821 -13.05 -28.99 29.25
C PRO A 821 -12.02 -29.82 30.02
#